data_AF-A0A3N5H2W3-F1
#
_entry.id   AF-A0A3N5H2W3-F1
#
_cell.length_a   1.000
_cell.length_b   1.000
_cell.length_c   1.000
_cell.angle_alpha   90.00
_cell.angle_beta   90.00
_cell.angle_gamma   90.00
#
_symmetry.space_group_name_H-M   'P 1'
#
loop_
_entity.id
_entity.type
_entity.pdbx_description
1 polymer ?
#
loop_
_entity_poly.entity_id
_entity_poly.type
_entity_poly.pdbx_seq_one_letter_code
_entity_poly.pdbx_strand_id
1 'polypeptide(L)'
;MRLALSLVGAVLVGLGAGCLGDRGPEGPSGDAGPPGPPGQGGDGGSSCTQLGATVAVSSPTNGSFFVTGDRPVVTITFADACGHTVPPASLGSTADFFVVGPRSPLQTVTAYNLLNLTPAPFTAQGLKPLEDGGLPNANMTVQPDGTIVYTLNPITAEAPGTYTAAVWAIGPDPLNQMFVLQDFQIGTATVEPYASGPANESSCASCHLNQAPGGKIHMAHIPPGFSPVGNYALDSLPIGSCKACHNNAGYSPNHLLRKTHGVHRGEHQLAAGAAHPEYGFGADDSLTAFLNVGFPAMPTGGTPGVALPASVAMEKDCTSCHVDDAWMTRPSRAACGTCHDNVFFAGALLPDGGVDPSAPEAVITPPTVLGFPSGTSGCTTNASCSGLSAIATCNTTTKNCELTSHALQPDDAQCATCHGPTNGLSPIAGRHAISPYNPPISLEGYGFEEVTVTGGTGPGDSFQVGDTLTLKFRLINDAAFPVPDLITNSAWAGTFLVAGPTSNPQRVYGAGTGGLTMKNAGQGTLTYDGATQTYTYVPATTWPASSLPPVNNSTAGTQVNPPGNYTVWFYWAKTTSGVRDAVDAQVAVAFGVNQTASGRQVVTQAACGACHGMTASGFPHLALHGGQRKNGETCSTCHTQNAFDRVMGSTGVACSTNSDCAGFAGGWEACSGSVCTVTVDPTPGVVVDYQQLVHNIHFARLRDGYAERNNLGLPPSIPPKTLNYLGFNNSLLDFEEILAPVDVRACTNCHQSTNAACSSTSPCGYGQTCSAAGKCVNTAWQTPTARACITCHDSAAAANHAEQNTFFPPSGPPVESCVVCHGTGAILPVAEVHNITSPYVPPYPREKE
;
A
#
# COMPACT_ATOMS: atom_id res chain seq x y z
N MET A 1 -34.30 34.72 -23.67
CA MET A 1 -34.32 35.92 -24.55
C MET A 1 -34.91 37.06 -23.72
N ARG A 2 -34.09 38.10 -23.52
CA ARG A 2 -34.28 39.40 -22.83
C ARG A 2 -35.72 39.96 -22.82
N LEU A 3 -36.23 40.69 -21.82
CA LEU A 3 -35.79 42.00 -21.27
C LEU A 3 -36.68 42.26 -20.00
N ALA A 4 -36.18 42.64 -18.82
CA ALA A 4 -35.98 44.02 -18.30
C ALA A 4 -37.30 44.82 -18.12
N LEU A 5 -37.57 45.71 -17.16
CA LEU A 5 -36.95 46.26 -15.94
C LEU A 5 -37.98 47.31 -15.42
N SER A 6 -37.91 47.64 -14.13
CA SER A 6 -38.33 48.92 -13.49
C SER A 6 -39.65 48.91 -12.70
N LEU A 7 -39.54 49.11 -11.38
CA LEU A 7 -40.13 50.29 -10.74
C LEU A 7 -39.44 50.60 -9.40
N VAL A 8 -38.96 51.85 -9.33
CA VAL A 8 -38.34 52.51 -8.18
C VAL A 8 -39.43 53.08 -7.28
N GLY A 9 -39.28 52.94 -5.97
CA GLY A 9 -39.98 53.72 -4.95
C GLY A 9 -39.00 54.10 -3.85
N ALA A 10 -38.54 55.36 -3.86
CA ALA A 10 -37.58 55.90 -2.92
C ALA A 10 -38.23 56.30 -1.59
N VAL A 11 -37.58 55.98 -0.47
CA VAL A 11 -37.80 56.61 0.83
C VAL A 11 -36.44 57.05 1.38
N LEU A 12 -36.25 58.37 1.47
CA LEU A 12 -35.21 59.04 2.24
C LEU A 12 -35.68 59.18 3.68
N VAL A 13 -34.90 58.73 4.68
CA VAL A 13 -34.78 59.39 6.01
C VAL A 13 -33.42 59.06 6.67
N GLY A 14 -32.63 60.11 6.93
CA GLY A 14 -32.02 60.41 8.24
C GLY A 14 -30.80 59.65 8.73
N LEU A 15 -29.62 60.29 8.61
CA LEU A 15 -28.47 60.09 9.50
C LEU A 15 -28.83 60.52 10.93
N GLY A 16 -28.79 59.57 11.87
CA GLY A 16 -28.87 59.82 13.32
C GLY A 16 -27.65 59.23 14.01
N ALA A 17 -26.83 60.09 14.61
CA ALA A 17 -25.80 59.70 15.58
C ALA A 17 -26.48 59.17 16.85
N GLY A 18 -26.28 57.89 17.16
CA GLY A 18 -26.75 57.25 18.39
C GLY A 18 -25.61 57.13 19.40
N CYS A 19 -25.82 57.67 20.59
CA CYS A 19 -24.90 57.72 21.72
C CYS A 19 -24.43 56.33 22.19
N LEU A 20 -23.17 56.26 22.64
CA LEU A 20 -22.67 55.21 23.53
C LEU A 20 -23.53 55.19 24.79
N GLY A 21 -24.23 54.09 25.03
CA GLY A 21 -24.85 53.79 26.33
C GLY A 21 -23.84 53.09 27.23
N ASP A 22 -23.73 53.54 28.47
CA ASP A 22 -22.89 52.91 29.49
C ASP A 22 -23.28 51.45 29.71
N ARG A 23 -22.27 50.60 29.94
CA ARG A 23 -22.45 49.21 30.35
C ARG A 23 -23.30 49.16 31.62
N GLY A 24 -24.40 48.41 31.59
CA GLY A 24 -25.11 48.02 32.81
C GLY A 24 -24.18 47.23 33.75
N PRO A 25 -24.40 47.28 35.07
CA PRO A 25 -23.60 46.51 36.01
C PRO A 25 -23.67 45.02 35.68
N GLU A 26 -22.51 44.38 35.77
CA GLU A 26 -22.31 42.95 35.60
C GLU A 26 -23.26 42.21 36.55
N GLY A 27 -24.10 41.32 36.01
CA GLY A 27 -24.93 40.44 36.84
C GLY A 27 -24.05 39.55 37.72
N PRO A 28 -24.49 39.18 38.93
CA PRO A 28 -23.70 38.30 39.80
C PRO A 28 -23.35 37.03 39.03
N SER A 29 -22.08 36.62 39.12
CA SER A 29 -21.59 35.37 38.56
C SER A 29 -22.52 34.25 39.01
N GLY A 30 -23.13 33.54 38.04
CA GLY A 30 -23.82 32.31 38.35
C GLY A 30 -22.84 31.36 39.03
N ASP A 31 -23.31 30.66 40.07
CA ASP A 31 -22.49 29.68 40.78
C ASP A 31 -21.79 28.78 39.77
N ALA A 32 -20.47 28.57 39.98
CA ALA A 32 -19.71 27.64 39.19
C ALA A 32 -20.47 26.31 39.15
N GLY A 33 -20.80 25.84 37.94
CA GLY A 33 -21.29 24.48 37.78
C GLY A 33 -20.31 23.54 38.49
N PRO A 34 -20.81 22.44 39.10
CA PRO A 34 -19.94 21.50 39.78
C PRO A 34 -18.78 21.15 38.84
N PRO A 35 -17.52 21.11 39.33
CA PRO A 35 -16.39 20.70 38.52
C PRO A 35 -16.79 19.44 37.77
N GLY A 36 -16.67 19.47 36.44
CA GLY A 36 -16.72 18.24 35.67
C GLY A 36 -15.77 17.25 36.34
N PRO A 37 -16.12 15.95 36.43
CA PRO A 37 -15.20 14.97 36.99
C PRO A 37 -13.83 15.19 36.35
N PRO A 38 -12.72 15.18 37.12
CA PRO A 38 -11.40 15.38 36.57
C PRO A 38 -11.29 14.56 35.29
N GLY A 39 -11.03 15.23 34.16
CA GLY A 39 -10.68 14.52 32.94
C GLY A 39 -9.55 13.59 33.33
N GLN A 40 -9.78 12.28 33.21
CA GLN A 40 -8.73 11.31 33.51
C GLN A 40 -7.57 11.70 32.62
N GLY A 41 -6.49 12.18 33.23
CA GLY A 41 -5.21 12.23 32.56
C GLY A 41 -4.99 10.86 31.95
N GLY A 42 -4.56 10.83 30.70
CA GLY A 42 -4.04 9.62 30.08
C GLY A 42 -2.77 9.21 30.82
N ASP A 43 -2.95 8.61 31.98
CA ASP A 43 -1.92 7.88 32.68
C ASP A 43 -1.57 6.70 31.76
N GLY A 44 -0.33 6.62 31.30
CA GLY A 44 0.21 5.44 30.62
C GLY A 44 0.33 4.22 31.54
N GLY A 45 -0.73 3.91 32.29
CA GLY A 45 -0.88 2.70 33.07
C GLY A 45 -1.59 1.65 32.23
N SER A 46 -0.91 0.57 31.91
CA SER A 46 -1.52 -0.68 31.49
C SER A 46 -2.57 -1.08 32.53
N SER A 47 -3.85 -0.83 32.26
CA SER A 47 -4.93 -1.40 33.07
C SER A 47 -4.79 -2.93 33.02
N CYS A 48 -4.99 -3.61 34.15
CA CYS A 48 -5.00 -5.07 34.26
C CYS A 48 -6.15 -5.74 33.47
N THR A 49 -6.56 -5.18 32.33
CA THR A 49 -7.74 -5.57 31.56
C THR A 49 -7.38 -6.31 30.27
N GLN A 50 -6.12 -6.23 29.81
CA GLN A 50 -5.69 -6.95 28.62
C GLN A 50 -5.70 -8.45 28.87
N LEU A 51 -6.35 -9.21 27.98
CA LEU A 51 -6.47 -10.66 28.06
C LEU A 51 -5.26 -11.35 27.42
N GLY A 52 -4.68 -12.29 28.13
CA GLY A 52 -3.68 -13.25 27.68
C GLY A 52 -4.15 -14.69 27.85
N ALA A 53 -3.49 -15.62 27.15
CA ALA A 53 -3.68 -17.05 27.31
C ALA A 53 -2.36 -17.78 27.09
N THR A 54 -2.18 -18.88 27.82
CA THR A 54 -1.10 -19.84 27.59
C THR A 54 -1.72 -21.16 27.19
N VAL A 55 -1.22 -21.76 26.11
CA VAL A 55 -1.63 -23.09 25.63
C VAL A 55 -0.39 -23.99 25.70
N ALA A 56 -0.52 -25.14 26.35
CA ALA A 56 0.54 -26.15 26.42
C ALA A 56 0.00 -27.50 25.97
N VAL A 57 0.85 -28.30 25.32
CA VAL A 57 0.53 -29.68 24.93
C VAL A 57 1.49 -30.61 25.67
N SER A 58 0.99 -31.72 26.20
CA SER A 58 1.81 -32.73 26.89
C SER A 58 2.95 -33.23 26.00
N SER A 59 4.05 -33.68 26.60
CA SER A 59 5.13 -34.28 25.82
C SER A 59 4.75 -35.68 25.30
N PRO A 60 5.11 -36.04 24.05
CA PRO A 60 4.96 -37.41 23.57
C PRO A 60 5.92 -38.34 24.29
N THR A 61 5.54 -39.62 24.43
CA THR A 61 6.34 -40.64 25.14
C THR A 61 7.74 -40.82 24.56
N ASN A 62 7.89 -40.68 23.24
CA ASN A 62 9.17 -40.78 22.55
C ASN A 62 9.98 -39.45 22.53
N GLY A 63 9.45 -38.38 23.12
CA GLY A 63 10.09 -37.07 23.21
C GLY A 63 10.06 -36.20 21.95
N SER A 64 9.48 -36.64 20.82
CA SER A 64 9.51 -35.90 19.56
C SER A 64 8.17 -35.78 18.82
N PHE A 65 7.35 -36.82 18.79
CA PHE A 65 6.03 -36.80 18.12
C PHE A 65 5.08 -37.83 18.73
N PHE A 66 3.78 -37.56 18.68
CA PHE A 66 2.78 -38.53 19.12
C PHE A 66 2.53 -39.60 18.04
N VAL A 67 2.20 -40.81 18.49
CA VAL A 67 1.91 -41.96 17.63
C VAL A 67 0.46 -42.44 17.80
N THR A 68 0.01 -43.32 16.90
CA THR A 68 -1.30 -43.96 17.00
C THR A 68 -1.53 -44.55 18.41
N GLY A 69 -2.67 -44.23 19.01
CA GLY A 69 -3.05 -44.61 20.36
C GLY A 69 -2.72 -43.56 21.43
N ASP A 70 -1.77 -42.66 21.19
CA ASP A 70 -1.46 -41.58 22.13
C ASP A 70 -2.64 -40.61 22.26
N ARG A 71 -2.79 -40.02 23.46
CA ARG A 71 -3.81 -39.02 23.78
C ARG A 71 -3.14 -37.73 24.26
N PRO A 72 -2.82 -36.78 23.37
CA PRO A 72 -2.27 -35.50 23.78
C PRO A 72 -3.20 -34.78 24.77
N VAL A 73 -2.61 -34.22 25.83
CA VAL A 73 -3.33 -33.40 26.82
C VAL A 73 -2.99 -31.94 26.57
N VAL A 74 -4.00 -31.11 26.40
CA VAL A 74 -3.87 -29.67 26.18
C VAL A 74 -4.27 -28.93 27.46
N THR A 75 -3.41 -28.03 27.91
CA THR A 75 -3.65 -27.17 29.07
C THR A 75 -3.78 -25.73 28.62
N ILE A 76 -4.86 -25.06 29.01
CA ILE A 76 -5.18 -23.68 28.62
C ILE A 76 -5.42 -22.85 29.88
N THR A 77 -4.67 -21.77 30.04
CA THR A 77 -4.83 -20.83 31.15
C THR A 77 -5.01 -19.42 30.59
N PHE A 78 -6.07 -18.72 30.99
CA PHE A 78 -6.27 -17.31 30.66
C PHE A 78 -5.80 -16.43 31.80
N ALA A 79 -5.17 -15.31 31.50
CA ALA A 79 -4.70 -14.36 32.51
C ALA A 79 -4.90 -12.92 32.04
N ASP A 80 -5.00 -12.00 32.99
CA ASP A 80 -4.98 -10.56 32.70
C ASP A 80 -3.54 -10.03 32.55
N ALA A 81 -3.38 -8.75 32.18
CA ALA A 81 -2.08 -8.09 32.02
C ALA A 81 -1.23 -8.09 33.30
N CYS A 82 -1.85 -8.30 34.46
CA CYS A 82 -1.22 -8.33 35.77
C CYS A 82 -0.94 -9.76 36.27
N GLY A 83 -1.22 -10.76 35.43
CA GLY A 83 -0.97 -12.17 35.72
C GLY A 83 -2.03 -12.84 36.57
N HIS A 84 -3.17 -12.21 36.83
CA HIS A 84 -4.28 -12.88 37.53
C HIS A 84 -5.01 -13.80 36.57
N THR A 85 -5.32 -15.02 37.02
CA THR A 85 -6.07 -15.97 36.21
C THR A 85 -7.50 -15.47 35.95
N VAL A 86 -7.91 -15.54 34.69
CA VAL A 86 -9.25 -15.20 34.23
C VAL A 86 -10.03 -16.51 34.05
N PRO A 87 -11.05 -16.80 34.87
CA PRO A 87 -11.79 -18.05 34.74
C PRO A 87 -12.59 -18.07 33.42
N PRO A 88 -12.76 -19.23 32.75
CA PRO A 88 -13.42 -19.30 31.45
C PRO A 88 -14.87 -18.75 31.44
N ALA A 89 -15.58 -18.86 32.56
CA ALA A 89 -16.93 -18.32 32.72
C ALA A 89 -16.99 -16.78 32.64
N SER A 90 -15.87 -16.09 32.91
CA SER A 90 -15.77 -14.62 32.84
C SER A 90 -15.39 -14.09 31.46
N LEU A 91 -15.03 -14.96 30.52
CA LEU A 91 -14.76 -14.57 29.14
C LEU A 91 -16.03 -14.04 28.46
N GLY A 92 -15.85 -13.17 27.48
CA GLY A 92 -16.88 -12.50 26.70
C GLY A 92 -17.63 -13.46 25.77
N SER A 93 -18.02 -12.98 24.59
CA SER A 93 -18.87 -13.74 23.66
C SER A 93 -18.21 -14.98 23.07
N THR A 94 -16.88 -15.05 23.04
CA THR A 94 -16.12 -16.09 22.35
C THR A 94 -15.02 -16.66 23.24
N ALA A 95 -14.92 -17.99 23.30
CA ALA A 95 -13.80 -18.73 23.86
C ALA A 95 -13.76 -20.12 23.20
N ASP A 96 -13.05 -20.21 22.08
CA ASP A 96 -13.06 -21.36 21.19
C ASP A 96 -11.68 -22.02 21.12
N PHE A 97 -11.69 -23.35 21.06
CA PHE A 97 -10.53 -24.20 20.92
C PHE A 97 -10.59 -25.02 19.63
N PHE A 98 -9.47 -25.06 18.92
CA PHE A 98 -9.30 -25.73 17.65
C PHE A 98 -8.06 -26.61 17.68
N VAL A 99 -8.10 -27.70 16.92
CA VAL A 99 -6.92 -28.49 16.56
C VAL A 99 -6.96 -28.69 15.06
N VAL A 100 -5.91 -28.26 14.37
CA VAL A 100 -5.80 -28.36 12.91
C VAL A 100 -4.47 -28.97 12.49
N GLY A 101 -4.45 -29.74 11.42
CA GLY A 101 -3.24 -30.31 10.85
C GLY A 101 -3.52 -31.42 9.83
N PRO A 102 -2.49 -31.94 9.14
CA PRO A 102 -1.11 -31.43 9.12
C PRO A 102 -1.03 -30.02 8.49
N ARG A 103 0.00 -29.24 8.78
CA ARG A 103 0.10 -27.82 8.41
C ARG A 103 0.24 -27.60 6.91
N SER A 104 0.63 -28.62 6.13
CA SER A 104 0.70 -28.55 4.67
C SER A 104 -0.54 -27.86 4.04
N PRO A 105 -0.38 -26.80 3.21
CA PRO A 105 -1.48 -25.96 2.73
C PRO A 105 -2.65 -26.68 2.04
N LEU A 106 -2.38 -27.83 1.40
CA LEU A 106 -3.37 -28.63 0.67
C LEU A 106 -3.90 -29.83 1.47
N GLN A 107 -3.44 -30.03 2.71
CA GLN A 107 -3.81 -31.17 3.54
C GLN A 107 -4.38 -30.77 4.90
N THR A 108 -4.22 -29.51 5.33
CA THR A 108 -4.75 -29.06 6.62
C THR A 108 -6.25 -29.27 6.69
N VAL A 109 -6.67 -29.95 7.75
CA VAL A 109 -8.06 -30.16 8.13
C VAL A 109 -8.26 -29.84 9.62
N THR A 110 -9.49 -29.54 10.00
CA THR A 110 -9.90 -29.57 11.40
C THR A 110 -9.89 -31.00 11.92
N ALA A 111 -9.18 -31.27 13.01
CA ALA A 111 -9.02 -32.59 13.59
C ALA A 111 -10.22 -32.99 14.47
N TYR A 112 -11.40 -33.10 13.84
CA TYR A 112 -12.66 -33.40 14.52
C TYR A 112 -12.63 -34.68 15.38
N ASN A 113 -11.94 -35.73 14.89
CA ASN A 113 -11.80 -36.98 15.63
C ASN A 113 -11.03 -36.79 16.94
N LEU A 114 -9.91 -36.07 16.92
CA LEU A 114 -9.12 -35.73 18.10
C LEU A 114 -9.92 -34.86 19.09
N LEU A 115 -10.71 -33.92 18.57
CA LEU A 115 -11.58 -33.03 19.34
C LEU A 115 -12.86 -33.69 19.83
N ASN A 116 -13.14 -34.94 19.46
CA ASN A 116 -14.42 -35.59 19.77
C ASN A 116 -15.64 -34.75 19.33
N LEU A 117 -15.57 -34.16 18.14
CA LEU A 117 -16.60 -33.30 17.56
C LEU A 117 -17.11 -33.87 16.24
N THR A 118 -18.34 -33.51 15.86
CA THR A 118 -18.90 -33.87 14.56
C THR A 118 -18.59 -32.80 13.49
N PRO A 119 -18.25 -33.18 12.23
CA PRO A 119 -17.76 -32.23 11.23
C PRO A 119 -18.78 -31.24 10.62
N ALA A 120 -20.10 -31.44 10.82
CA ALA A 120 -21.12 -30.69 10.08
C ALA A 120 -22.28 -30.20 10.96
N PRO A 121 -22.63 -28.89 10.91
CA PRO A 121 -21.82 -27.77 10.39
C PRO A 121 -20.53 -27.56 11.22
N PHE A 122 -19.58 -26.79 10.69
CA PHE A 122 -18.33 -26.50 11.41
C PHE A 122 -18.60 -26.11 12.86
N THR A 123 -17.91 -26.79 13.77
CA THR A 123 -18.06 -26.59 15.20
C THR A 123 -16.67 -26.47 15.82
N ALA A 124 -16.42 -25.35 16.51
CA ALA A 124 -15.27 -25.19 17.38
C ALA A 124 -15.57 -25.79 18.75
N GLN A 125 -14.54 -26.16 19.51
CA GLN A 125 -14.73 -26.58 20.89
C GLN A 125 -14.89 -25.35 21.78
N GLY A 126 -16.12 -25.08 22.24
CA GLY A 126 -16.36 -24.03 23.24
C GLY A 126 -15.62 -24.33 24.54
N LEU A 127 -15.08 -23.30 25.19
CA LEU A 127 -14.33 -23.37 26.44
C LEU A 127 -15.11 -22.81 27.65
N LYS A 128 -16.27 -22.23 27.42
CA LYS A 128 -17.14 -21.71 28.48
C LYS A 128 -18.02 -22.84 29.04
N PRO A 129 -18.34 -22.82 30.35
CA PRO A 129 -19.40 -23.66 30.88
C PRO A 129 -20.73 -23.39 30.17
N LEU A 130 -21.55 -24.43 30.04
CA LEU A 130 -22.92 -24.35 29.56
C LEU A 130 -23.81 -23.61 30.58
N GLU A 131 -25.01 -23.20 30.16
CA GLU A 131 -25.96 -22.48 31.03
C GLU A 131 -26.37 -23.27 32.29
N ASP A 132 -26.32 -24.61 32.23
CA ASP A 132 -26.61 -25.51 33.34
C ASP A 132 -25.40 -25.76 34.27
N GLY A 133 -24.26 -25.10 34.00
CA GLY A 133 -23.01 -25.27 34.73
C GLY A 133 -22.19 -26.49 34.30
N GLY A 134 -22.67 -27.29 33.34
CA GLY A 134 -21.94 -28.39 32.73
C GLY A 134 -20.80 -27.92 31.82
N LEU A 135 -19.89 -28.83 31.47
CA LEU A 135 -18.84 -28.56 30.49
C LEU A 135 -19.29 -28.98 29.08
N PRO A 136 -18.89 -28.24 28.04
CA PRO A 136 -19.33 -28.49 26.66
C PRO A 136 -18.76 -29.78 26.06
N ASN A 137 -17.79 -30.43 26.70
CA ASN A 137 -17.21 -31.69 26.24
C ASN A 137 -16.75 -32.55 27.42
N ALA A 138 -17.01 -33.86 27.36
CA ALA A 138 -16.61 -34.82 28.39
C ALA A 138 -15.08 -34.99 28.51
N ASN A 139 -14.33 -34.63 27.46
CA ASN A 139 -12.86 -34.64 27.46
C ASN A 139 -12.25 -33.38 28.10
N MET A 140 -13.08 -32.41 28.51
CA MET A 140 -12.66 -31.16 29.12
C MET A 140 -12.88 -31.19 30.63
N THR A 141 -11.94 -30.63 31.38
CA THR A 141 -12.07 -30.35 32.82
C THR A 141 -11.58 -28.93 33.11
N VAL A 142 -12.14 -28.29 34.14
CA VAL A 142 -11.69 -26.98 34.64
C VAL A 142 -11.18 -27.17 36.05
N GLN A 143 -9.92 -26.83 36.28
CA GLN A 143 -9.26 -26.91 37.58
C GLN A 143 -9.71 -25.77 38.51
N PRO A 144 -9.52 -25.88 39.83
CA PRO A 144 -9.95 -24.86 40.79
C PRO A 144 -9.33 -23.47 40.57
N ASP A 145 -8.15 -23.40 39.95
CA ASP A 145 -7.46 -22.17 39.59
C ASP A 145 -8.00 -21.53 38.29
N GLY A 146 -8.94 -22.17 37.60
CA GLY A 146 -9.49 -21.72 36.32
C GLY A 146 -8.78 -22.31 35.09
N THR A 147 -7.73 -23.12 35.28
CA THR A 147 -7.01 -23.78 34.19
C THR A 147 -7.87 -24.86 33.53
N ILE A 148 -7.98 -24.83 32.20
CA ILE A 148 -8.68 -25.86 31.43
C ILE A 148 -7.69 -26.97 31.07
N VAL A 149 -8.10 -28.22 31.28
CA VAL A 149 -7.37 -29.40 30.79
C VAL A 149 -8.28 -30.17 29.84
N TYR A 150 -7.86 -30.29 28.59
CA TYR A 150 -8.57 -31.00 27.53
C TYR A 150 -7.75 -32.23 27.09
N THR A 151 -8.30 -33.42 27.21
CA THR A 151 -7.64 -34.67 26.76
C THR A 151 -8.15 -35.06 25.38
N LEU A 152 -7.30 -34.97 24.34
CA LEU A 152 -7.70 -35.37 22.99
C LEU A 152 -8.08 -36.86 22.94
N ASN A 153 -8.92 -37.23 21.98
CA ASN A 153 -9.14 -38.63 21.64
C ASN A 153 -7.84 -39.29 21.14
N PRO A 154 -7.74 -40.63 21.21
CA PRO A 154 -6.58 -41.35 20.70
C PRO A 154 -6.31 -41.00 19.23
N ILE A 155 -5.03 -40.79 18.90
CA ILE A 155 -4.60 -40.68 17.51
C ILE A 155 -4.89 -42.00 16.80
N THR A 156 -5.53 -41.92 15.64
CA THR A 156 -5.94 -43.06 14.83
C THR A 156 -5.37 -42.93 13.42
N ALA A 157 -6.06 -42.19 12.55
CA ALA A 157 -5.80 -42.07 11.12
C ALA A 157 -5.24 -40.69 10.72
N GLU A 158 -4.89 -39.85 11.69
CA GLU A 158 -4.26 -38.55 11.46
C GLU A 158 -2.96 -38.71 10.66
N ALA A 159 -2.82 -37.93 9.59
CA ALA A 159 -1.63 -37.96 8.74
C ALA A 159 -0.40 -37.45 9.51
N PRO A 160 0.81 -37.99 9.25
CA PRO A 160 2.02 -37.47 9.86
C PRO A 160 2.27 -35.99 9.49
N GLY A 161 2.59 -35.15 10.48
CA GLY A 161 2.95 -33.75 10.26
C GLY A 161 2.84 -32.88 11.51
N THR A 162 2.87 -31.57 11.31
CA THR A 162 2.71 -30.55 12.34
C THR A 162 1.24 -30.22 12.53
N TYR A 163 0.77 -30.36 13.76
CA TYR A 163 -0.57 -29.97 14.20
C TYR A 163 -0.48 -28.75 15.11
N THR A 164 -1.54 -27.95 15.12
CA THR A 164 -1.63 -26.73 15.93
C THR A 164 -2.89 -26.77 16.78
N ALA A 165 -2.72 -26.66 18.10
CA ALA A 165 -3.75 -26.35 19.08
C ALA A 165 -3.90 -24.82 19.13
N ALA A 166 -5.08 -24.31 18.81
CA ALA A 166 -5.36 -22.88 18.71
C ALA A 166 -6.50 -22.46 19.64
N VAL A 167 -6.38 -21.29 20.25
CA VAL A 167 -7.40 -20.72 21.13
C VAL A 167 -7.72 -19.30 20.68
N TRP A 168 -9.01 -19.01 20.47
CA TRP A 168 -9.53 -17.66 20.24
C TRP A 168 -10.43 -17.27 21.41
N ALA A 169 -10.15 -16.15 22.05
CA ALA A 169 -10.97 -15.66 23.16
C ALA A 169 -11.16 -14.15 23.14
N ILE A 170 -12.31 -13.74 23.64
CA ILE A 170 -12.67 -12.34 23.89
C ILE A 170 -12.84 -12.18 25.41
N GLY A 171 -12.24 -11.14 25.99
CA GLY A 171 -12.38 -10.81 27.40
C GLY A 171 -13.75 -10.24 27.74
N PRO A 172 -14.00 -9.89 29.02
CA PRO A 172 -15.24 -9.23 29.43
C PRO A 172 -15.48 -7.92 28.66
N ASP A 173 -14.42 -7.17 28.41
CA ASP A 173 -14.41 -6.03 27.49
C ASP A 173 -14.06 -6.55 26.08
N PRO A 174 -14.95 -6.38 25.09
CA PRO A 174 -14.76 -6.88 23.72
C PRO A 174 -13.58 -6.24 22.99
N LEU A 175 -13.00 -5.17 23.54
CA LEU A 175 -11.78 -4.55 23.04
C LEU A 175 -10.54 -5.34 23.42
N ASN A 176 -10.64 -6.31 24.35
CA ASN A 176 -9.57 -7.24 24.72
C ASN A 176 -9.83 -8.59 24.05
N GLN A 177 -9.16 -8.85 22.94
CA GLN A 177 -9.31 -10.06 22.15
C GLN A 177 -7.93 -10.67 21.94
N MET A 178 -7.87 -12.00 21.82
CA MET A 178 -6.60 -12.67 21.64
C MET A 178 -6.72 -14.00 20.91
N PHE A 179 -5.62 -14.40 20.25
CA PHE A 179 -5.50 -15.66 19.53
C PHE A 179 -4.13 -16.27 19.81
N VAL A 180 -4.07 -17.53 20.23
CA VAL A 180 -2.82 -18.23 20.56
C VAL A 180 -2.73 -19.52 19.79
N LEU A 181 -1.51 -19.87 19.40
CA LEU A 181 -1.17 -21.09 18.69
C LEU A 181 -0.14 -21.87 19.52
N GLN A 182 -0.31 -23.19 19.62
CA GLN A 182 0.67 -24.11 20.18
C GLN A 182 0.82 -25.32 19.27
N ASP A 183 2.01 -25.53 18.73
CA ASP A 183 2.29 -26.63 17.82
C ASP A 183 2.66 -27.91 18.55
N PHE A 184 2.36 -29.05 17.92
CA PHE A 184 2.82 -30.37 18.29
C PHE A 184 2.93 -31.26 17.04
N GLN A 185 3.60 -32.41 17.17
CA GLN A 185 3.87 -33.30 16.04
C GLN A 185 3.13 -34.63 16.16
N ILE A 186 2.62 -35.15 15.04
CA ILE A 186 2.05 -36.49 14.92
C ILE A 186 2.84 -37.28 13.88
N GLY A 187 3.24 -38.51 14.19
CA GLY A 187 3.84 -39.47 13.26
C GLY A 187 5.24 -39.14 12.70
N THR A 188 5.74 -37.92 12.87
CA THR A 188 7.07 -37.48 12.39
C THR A 188 7.62 -36.36 13.27
N ALA A 189 8.93 -36.30 13.47
CA ALA A 189 9.58 -35.17 14.15
C ALA A 189 9.79 -33.95 13.22
N THR A 190 9.48 -34.09 11.92
CA THR A 190 9.73 -33.04 10.92
C THR A 190 8.69 -31.94 11.05
N VAL A 191 9.13 -30.75 11.47
CA VAL A 191 8.27 -29.57 11.54
C VAL A 191 8.01 -29.04 10.14
N GLU A 192 6.73 -28.83 9.83
CA GLU A 192 6.29 -28.17 8.61
C GLU A 192 6.35 -26.65 8.82
N PRO A 193 7.06 -25.89 7.98
CA PRO A 193 7.02 -24.42 8.04
C PRO A 193 5.73 -23.89 7.37
N TYR A 194 5.37 -22.66 7.71
CA TYR A 194 4.45 -21.89 6.87
C TYR A 194 5.23 -21.30 5.68
N ALA A 195 4.59 -21.27 4.51
CA ALA A 195 5.20 -20.72 3.30
C ALA A 195 5.51 -19.21 3.42
N SER A 196 4.84 -18.50 4.33
CA SER A 196 5.04 -17.08 4.61
C SER A 196 5.98 -16.79 5.79
N GLY A 197 6.58 -17.82 6.38
CA GLY A 197 7.41 -17.69 7.59
C GLY A 197 6.62 -17.88 8.88
N PRO A 198 7.27 -17.78 10.05
CA PRO A 198 6.62 -18.00 11.35
C PRO A 198 5.36 -17.12 11.51
N ALA A 199 4.31 -17.61 12.16
CA ALA A 199 3.02 -16.90 12.22
C ALA A 199 3.12 -15.50 12.87
N ASN A 200 4.05 -15.32 13.83
CA ASN A 200 4.34 -14.06 14.51
C ASN A 200 5.32 -13.15 13.73
N GLU A 201 5.94 -13.66 12.66
CA GLU A 201 6.92 -12.96 11.81
C GLU A 201 6.59 -13.19 10.32
N SER A 202 5.29 -13.35 10.02
CA SER A 202 4.83 -13.67 8.68
C SER A 202 5.15 -12.53 7.72
N SER A 203 5.54 -12.86 6.49
CA SER A 203 5.77 -11.89 5.40
C SER A 203 4.59 -10.94 5.19
N CYS A 204 3.36 -11.35 5.52
CA CYS A 204 2.16 -10.50 5.46
C CYS A 204 2.32 -9.18 6.25
N ALA A 205 3.13 -9.17 7.30
CA ALA A 205 3.37 -8.00 8.14
C ALA A 205 4.10 -6.87 7.39
N SER A 206 4.77 -7.14 6.27
CA SER A 206 5.42 -6.07 5.48
C SER A 206 4.41 -5.02 5.03
N CYS A 207 3.22 -5.47 4.60
CA CYS A 207 2.17 -4.61 4.06
C CYS A 207 1.02 -4.35 5.04
N HIS A 208 0.75 -5.28 5.98
CA HIS A 208 -0.45 -5.21 6.83
C HIS A 208 -0.18 -4.77 8.28
N LEU A 209 1.09 -4.67 8.71
CA LEU A 209 1.42 -4.27 10.07
C LEU A 209 1.32 -2.76 10.25
N ASN A 210 0.52 -2.33 11.22
CA ASN A 210 0.57 -0.94 11.65
C ASN A 210 1.79 -0.70 12.54
N GLN A 211 2.65 0.23 12.11
CA GLN A 211 3.89 0.64 12.79
C GLN A 211 3.62 1.50 14.04
N ALA A 212 2.37 1.84 14.34
CA ALA A 212 1.98 2.47 15.60
C ALA A 212 2.20 1.50 16.77
N PRO A 213 2.32 1.98 18.03
CA PRO A 213 2.47 1.06 19.16
C PRO A 213 1.27 0.09 19.22
N GLY A 214 1.48 -1.13 19.73
CA GLY A 214 0.47 -2.19 19.70
C GLY A 214 0.49 -3.09 18.46
N GLY A 215 1.21 -2.73 17.38
CA GLY A 215 1.64 -3.67 16.33
C GLY A 215 0.53 -4.51 15.70
N LYS A 216 -0.67 -3.95 15.57
CA LYS A 216 -1.84 -4.69 15.08
C LYS A 216 -1.77 -4.83 13.57
N ILE A 217 -2.04 -6.04 13.10
CA ILE A 217 -2.16 -6.34 11.67
C ILE A 217 -3.58 -5.97 11.22
N HIS A 218 -3.68 -5.26 10.10
CA HIS A 218 -4.95 -4.86 9.49
C HIS A 218 -5.27 -5.76 8.31
N MET A 219 -6.25 -6.66 8.48
CA MET A 219 -6.73 -7.53 7.41
C MET A 219 -8.25 -7.46 7.29
N ALA A 220 -8.74 -7.60 6.06
CA ALA A 220 -10.15 -7.73 5.78
C ALA A 220 -10.62 -9.13 6.23
N HIS A 221 -11.47 -9.18 7.25
CA HIS A 221 -12.05 -10.43 7.74
C HIS A 221 -13.58 -10.35 7.66
N ILE A 222 -14.15 -11.13 6.72
CA ILE A 222 -15.57 -11.33 6.33
C ILE A 222 -16.58 -10.17 6.52
N PRO A 223 -17.32 -9.78 5.47
CA PRO A 223 -18.54 -8.97 5.61
C PRO A 223 -19.79 -9.83 5.87
N PRO A 224 -20.67 -9.51 6.85
CA PRO A 224 -20.52 -8.53 7.93
C PRO A 224 -19.69 -9.09 9.09
N GLY A 225 -18.90 -8.23 9.73
CA GLY A 225 -18.01 -8.64 10.83
C GLY A 225 -18.78 -9.12 12.06
N PHE A 226 -18.30 -10.19 12.71
CA PHE A 226 -18.93 -10.77 13.91
C PHE A 226 -18.93 -9.85 15.16
N SER A 227 -18.30 -8.68 15.09
CA SER A 227 -18.05 -7.80 16.23
C SER A 227 -18.15 -6.33 15.79
N PRO A 228 -18.89 -5.48 16.53
CA PRO A 228 -18.96 -4.04 16.27
C PRO A 228 -17.62 -3.34 16.51
N VAL A 229 -16.69 -4.00 17.21
CA VAL A 229 -15.32 -3.51 17.46
C VAL A 229 -14.26 -4.27 16.65
N GLY A 230 -14.69 -5.02 15.62
CA GLY A 230 -13.81 -5.81 14.76
C GLY A 230 -13.18 -7.02 15.45
N ASN A 231 -12.34 -7.76 14.71
CA ASN A 231 -11.76 -9.04 15.14
C ASN A 231 -10.23 -9.07 14.99
N TYR A 232 -9.54 -8.07 15.53
CA TYR A 232 -8.09 -7.93 15.33
C TYR A 232 -7.26 -9.11 15.87
N ALA A 233 -7.80 -9.90 16.81
CA ALA A 233 -7.18 -11.13 17.27
C ALA A 233 -7.07 -12.18 16.15
N LEU A 234 -8.07 -12.26 15.27
CA LEU A 234 -8.05 -13.18 14.13
C LEU A 234 -7.00 -12.77 13.09
N ASP A 235 -6.70 -11.48 13.00
CA ASP A 235 -5.69 -10.94 12.09
C ASP A 235 -4.27 -10.98 12.67
N SER A 236 -4.13 -11.24 13.99
CA SER A 236 -2.87 -11.04 14.73
C SER A 236 -1.75 -12.01 14.36
N LEU A 237 -2.08 -13.19 13.84
CA LEU A 237 -1.13 -14.25 13.49
C LEU A 237 -1.46 -14.83 12.10
N PRO A 238 -1.27 -14.06 11.01
CA PRO A 238 -1.68 -14.42 9.66
C PRO A 238 -1.22 -15.81 9.23
N ILE A 239 -2.06 -16.49 8.46
CA ILE A 239 -1.95 -17.92 8.11
C ILE A 239 -2.18 -18.85 9.31
N GLY A 240 -1.54 -18.60 10.46
CA GLY A 240 -1.68 -19.40 11.66
C GLY A 240 -3.11 -19.40 12.20
N SER A 241 -3.63 -18.23 12.55
CA SER A 241 -5.02 -18.05 13.01
C SER A 241 -6.02 -18.42 11.91
N CYS A 242 -5.77 -17.99 10.67
CA CYS A 242 -6.68 -18.21 9.55
C CYS A 242 -6.88 -19.70 9.27
N LYS A 243 -5.83 -20.53 9.33
CA LYS A 243 -5.92 -21.98 9.09
C LYS A 243 -6.74 -22.73 10.14
N ALA A 244 -6.96 -22.16 11.32
CA ALA A 244 -7.86 -22.74 12.31
C ALA A 244 -9.29 -22.86 11.75
N CYS A 245 -9.69 -21.95 10.85
CA CYS A 245 -11.03 -21.90 10.25
C CYS A 245 -11.04 -22.14 8.72
N HIS A 246 -10.04 -21.66 7.99
CA HIS A 246 -9.93 -21.72 6.51
C HIS A 246 -9.05 -22.89 6.06
N ASN A 247 -9.55 -24.10 6.24
CA ASN A 247 -8.88 -25.35 5.88
C ASN A 247 -9.84 -26.28 5.11
N ASN A 248 -9.37 -27.44 4.66
CA ASN A 248 -10.13 -28.32 3.75
C ASN A 248 -11.34 -29.02 4.40
N ALA A 249 -11.44 -28.97 5.73
CA ALA A 249 -12.60 -29.42 6.50
C ALA A 249 -12.95 -28.35 7.55
N GLY A 250 -12.84 -27.08 7.17
CA GLY A 250 -12.98 -25.93 8.07
C GLY A 250 -14.36 -25.29 8.00
N TYR A 251 -14.46 -24.11 8.60
CA TYR A 251 -15.66 -23.27 8.60
C TYR A 251 -16.05 -22.83 7.19
N SER A 252 -15.05 -22.49 6.39
CA SER A 252 -15.25 -22.02 5.02
C SER A 252 -15.01 -23.16 4.03
N PRO A 253 -15.89 -23.38 3.04
CA PRO A 253 -15.61 -24.29 1.92
C PRO A 253 -14.42 -23.83 1.06
N ASN A 254 -13.87 -22.65 1.34
CA ASN A 254 -12.76 -22.03 0.65
C ASN A 254 -11.54 -21.99 1.57
N HIS A 255 -10.62 -22.92 1.32
CA HIS A 255 -9.34 -22.99 2.01
C HIS A 255 -8.48 -21.74 1.73
N LEU A 256 -7.48 -21.53 2.58
CA LEU A 256 -6.72 -20.29 2.64
C LEU A 256 -5.96 -19.92 1.35
N LEU A 257 -5.49 -20.87 0.54
CA LEU A 257 -4.79 -20.54 -0.72
C LEU A 257 -5.74 -19.81 -1.68
N ARG A 258 -6.95 -20.33 -1.89
CA ARG A 258 -7.97 -19.68 -2.74
C ARG A 258 -8.30 -18.28 -2.28
N LYS A 259 -8.49 -18.09 -0.98
CA LYS A 259 -8.76 -16.76 -0.42
C LYS A 259 -7.58 -15.82 -0.59
N THR A 260 -6.38 -16.25 -0.21
CA THR A 260 -5.21 -15.36 -0.22
C THR A 260 -4.84 -14.98 -1.65
N HIS A 261 -4.66 -15.95 -2.55
CA HIS A 261 -4.31 -15.66 -3.94
C HIS A 261 -5.44 -14.92 -4.68
N GLY A 262 -6.69 -15.34 -4.51
CA GLY A 262 -7.84 -14.70 -5.17
C GLY A 262 -7.98 -13.24 -4.76
N VAL A 263 -8.03 -12.96 -3.46
CA VAL A 263 -8.15 -11.57 -2.94
C VAL A 263 -7.02 -10.69 -3.48
N HIS A 264 -5.79 -11.19 -3.52
CA HIS A 264 -4.65 -10.41 -3.97
C HIS A 264 -4.54 -10.28 -5.51
N ARG A 265 -5.11 -11.24 -6.27
CA ARG A 265 -5.31 -11.03 -7.72
C ARG A 265 -6.39 -9.99 -8.00
N GLY A 266 -7.36 -9.85 -7.09
CA GLY A 266 -8.34 -8.77 -7.05
C GLY A 266 -8.90 -8.37 -8.42
N GLU A 267 -8.59 -7.15 -8.87
CA GLU A 267 -9.10 -6.57 -10.14
C GLU A 267 -8.75 -7.38 -11.40
N HIS A 268 -7.73 -8.24 -11.35
CA HIS A 268 -7.30 -9.08 -12.48
C HIS A 268 -7.87 -10.50 -12.47
N GLN A 269 -8.81 -10.81 -11.57
CA GLN A 269 -9.58 -12.05 -11.66
C GLN A 269 -10.49 -12.01 -12.90
N LEU A 270 -10.44 -13.05 -13.72
CA LEU A 270 -11.22 -13.16 -14.96
C LEU A 270 -12.55 -13.89 -14.74
N ALA A 271 -12.63 -14.72 -13.70
CA ALA A 271 -13.78 -15.53 -13.33
C ALA A 271 -13.88 -15.64 -11.80
N ALA A 272 -13.93 -14.49 -11.12
CA ALA A 272 -13.83 -14.43 -9.66
C ALA A 272 -14.87 -15.31 -8.94
N GLY A 273 -14.39 -16.23 -8.11
CA GLY A 273 -15.27 -17.13 -7.36
C GLY A 273 -15.88 -18.28 -8.17
N ALA A 274 -15.52 -18.47 -9.44
CA ALA A 274 -16.02 -19.58 -10.25
C ALA A 274 -15.76 -20.94 -9.57
N ALA A 275 -16.70 -21.87 -9.70
CA ALA A 275 -16.54 -23.22 -9.18
C ALA A 275 -15.47 -23.97 -9.97
N HIS A 276 -14.64 -24.72 -9.25
CA HIS A 276 -13.67 -25.66 -9.81
C HIS A 276 -13.83 -27.04 -9.17
N PRO A 277 -14.94 -27.74 -9.48
CA PRO A 277 -15.22 -29.05 -8.89
C PRO A 277 -14.13 -30.08 -9.18
N GLU A 278 -13.36 -29.91 -10.26
CA GLU A 278 -12.30 -30.80 -10.69
C GLU A 278 -11.09 -30.88 -9.74
N TYR A 279 -10.97 -29.94 -8.80
CA TYR A 279 -10.06 -30.01 -7.66
C TYR A 279 -10.73 -29.60 -6.33
N GLY A 280 -12.05 -29.78 -6.24
CA GLY A 280 -12.80 -29.74 -4.98
C GLY A 280 -13.30 -28.38 -4.53
N PHE A 281 -13.34 -27.36 -5.39
CA PHE A 281 -13.82 -26.02 -5.03
C PHE A 281 -15.24 -25.78 -5.56
N GLY A 282 -16.16 -25.47 -4.65
CA GLY A 282 -17.47 -24.92 -5.01
C GLY A 282 -17.38 -23.47 -5.51
N ALA A 283 -18.50 -22.87 -5.88
CA ALA A 283 -18.53 -21.43 -6.13
C ALA A 283 -18.22 -20.63 -4.85
N ASP A 284 -17.63 -19.45 -5.00
CA ASP A 284 -17.28 -18.53 -3.91
C ASP A 284 -17.59 -17.09 -4.28
N ASP A 285 -18.86 -16.74 -4.17
CA ASP A 285 -19.36 -15.40 -4.53
C ASP A 285 -18.65 -14.28 -3.75
N SER A 286 -18.09 -14.57 -2.58
CA SER A 286 -17.41 -13.55 -1.79
C SER A 286 -16.11 -13.04 -2.42
N LEU A 287 -15.48 -13.76 -3.35
CA LEU A 287 -14.31 -13.25 -4.09
C LEU A 287 -14.66 -12.08 -5.01
N THR A 288 -15.90 -11.99 -5.49
CA THR A 288 -16.37 -10.83 -6.26
C THR A 288 -16.39 -9.53 -5.45
N ALA A 289 -16.38 -9.64 -4.11
CA ALA A 289 -16.28 -8.49 -3.22
C ALA A 289 -14.87 -7.88 -3.15
N PHE A 290 -13.85 -8.56 -3.69
CA PHE A 290 -12.45 -8.14 -3.63
C PHE A 290 -11.88 -7.76 -5.01
N LEU A 291 -12.73 -7.58 -6.03
CA LEU A 291 -12.30 -7.11 -7.35
C LEU A 291 -11.74 -5.68 -7.36
N ASN A 292 -11.85 -4.96 -6.25
CA ASN A 292 -11.26 -3.64 -6.05
C ASN A 292 -9.95 -3.68 -5.25
N VAL A 293 -9.47 -4.87 -4.89
CA VAL A 293 -8.12 -5.03 -4.35
C VAL A 293 -7.15 -4.93 -5.53
N GLY A 294 -6.39 -3.83 -5.56
CA GLY A 294 -5.25 -3.67 -6.47
C GLY A 294 -3.96 -3.79 -5.68
N PHE A 295 -2.95 -4.43 -6.26
CA PHE A 295 -1.59 -4.34 -5.72
C PHE A 295 -1.01 -2.94 -5.97
N PRO A 296 -0.28 -2.35 -4.99
CA PRO A 296 0.35 -1.06 -5.17
C PRO A 296 1.20 -0.97 -6.44
N ALA A 297 1.21 0.21 -7.07
CA ALA A 297 1.90 0.42 -8.34
C ALA A 297 3.42 0.12 -8.24
N MET A 298 3.87 -0.79 -9.11
CA MET A 298 5.24 -1.30 -9.25
C MET A 298 5.74 -1.11 -10.70
N PRO A 299 7.02 -1.37 -11.05
CA PRO A 299 7.53 -0.97 -12.35
C PRO A 299 6.73 -1.56 -13.48
N THR A 300 6.42 -0.71 -14.46
CA THR A 300 5.89 -1.13 -15.74
C THR A 300 6.96 -1.97 -16.44
N GLY A 301 6.76 -3.28 -16.35
CA GLY A 301 7.73 -4.29 -16.75
C GLY A 301 7.07 -5.35 -17.59
N GLY A 302 6.68 -4.98 -18.81
CA GLY A 302 6.21 -5.96 -19.76
C GLY A 302 7.25 -7.05 -20.00
N THR A 303 6.78 -8.28 -20.18
CA THR A 303 7.51 -9.29 -20.96
C THR A 303 7.78 -8.68 -22.34
N PRO A 304 8.92 -8.92 -23.01
CA PRO A 304 9.12 -8.47 -24.39
C PRO A 304 7.91 -8.85 -25.27
N GLY A 305 7.16 -7.85 -25.75
CA GLY A 305 5.95 -8.04 -26.57
C GLY A 305 4.59 -7.97 -25.86
N VAL A 306 4.52 -7.88 -24.52
CA VAL A 306 3.27 -7.68 -23.77
C VAL A 306 3.45 -6.55 -22.77
N ALA A 307 2.86 -5.39 -23.04
CA ALA A 307 2.78 -4.32 -22.06
C ALA A 307 1.83 -4.75 -20.93
N LEU A 308 2.38 -5.14 -19.79
CA LEU A 308 1.58 -5.40 -18.60
C LEU A 308 1.41 -4.09 -17.81
N PRO A 309 0.20 -3.78 -17.31
CA PRO A 309 0.02 -2.68 -16.37
C PRO A 309 0.84 -2.92 -15.09
N ALA A 310 1.21 -1.83 -14.42
CA ALA A 310 2.03 -1.83 -13.20
C ALA A 310 1.49 -2.75 -12.09
N SER A 311 0.17 -2.92 -12.00
CA SER A 311 -0.51 -3.73 -11.00
C SER A 311 -0.31 -5.24 -11.20
N VAL A 312 -0.13 -5.72 -12.43
CA VAL A 312 0.13 -7.15 -12.73
C VAL A 312 1.57 -7.57 -12.39
N ALA A 313 2.50 -6.62 -12.26
CA ALA A 313 3.90 -6.95 -11.95
C ALA A 313 4.03 -7.51 -10.52
N MET A 314 3.32 -6.96 -9.53
CA MET A 314 3.45 -7.40 -8.14
C MET A 314 2.76 -8.74 -7.86
N GLU A 315 1.71 -9.08 -8.61
CA GLU A 315 1.10 -10.43 -8.55
C GLU A 315 2.09 -11.54 -8.86
N LYS A 316 3.12 -11.23 -9.65
CA LYS A 316 4.18 -12.16 -10.02
C LYS A 316 5.32 -12.20 -9.01
N ASP A 317 5.37 -11.28 -8.06
CA ASP A 317 6.38 -11.27 -7.00
C ASP A 317 5.99 -12.29 -5.92
N CYS A 318 6.19 -13.56 -6.22
CA CYS A 318 5.90 -14.64 -5.29
C CYS A 318 6.68 -14.46 -3.97
N THR A 319 7.88 -13.88 -4.03
CA THR A 319 8.76 -13.69 -2.86
C THR A 319 8.33 -12.57 -1.91
N SER A 320 7.39 -11.71 -2.33
CA SER A 320 6.73 -10.77 -1.41
C SER A 320 5.93 -11.50 -0.32
N CYS A 321 5.40 -12.69 -0.63
CA CYS A 321 4.62 -13.50 0.32
C CYS A 321 5.32 -14.80 0.72
N HIS A 322 6.04 -15.44 -0.19
CA HIS A 322 6.70 -16.72 0.04
C HIS A 322 8.14 -16.54 0.53
N VAL A 323 8.45 -17.09 1.70
CA VAL A 323 9.82 -17.18 2.24
C VAL A 323 10.50 -18.50 1.92
N ASP A 324 9.77 -19.43 1.28
CA ASP A 324 10.26 -20.72 0.80
C ASP A 324 10.02 -20.90 -0.71
N ASP A 325 10.59 -21.96 -1.29
CA ASP A 325 10.47 -22.24 -2.73
C ASP A 325 9.18 -23.01 -3.10
N ALA A 326 8.20 -23.09 -2.20
CA ALA A 326 6.97 -23.86 -2.41
C ALA A 326 6.19 -23.41 -3.64
N TRP A 327 6.16 -22.09 -3.87
CA TRP A 327 5.44 -21.45 -4.98
C TRP A 327 5.90 -21.96 -6.36
N MET A 328 7.15 -22.40 -6.50
CA MET A 328 7.69 -22.95 -7.75
C MET A 328 7.97 -24.45 -7.73
N THR A 329 8.09 -25.07 -6.55
CA THR A 329 8.43 -26.51 -6.43
C THR A 329 7.22 -27.42 -6.24
N ARG A 330 6.05 -26.87 -5.89
CA ARG A 330 4.84 -27.64 -5.58
C ARG A 330 3.63 -27.15 -6.38
N PRO A 331 3.66 -27.16 -7.73
CA PRO A 331 2.51 -26.74 -8.52
C PRO A 331 1.32 -27.67 -8.30
N SER A 332 0.14 -27.08 -8.17
CA SER A 332 -1.13 -27.80 -8.07
C SER A 332 -2.23 -27.01 -8.77
N ARG A 333 -3.27 -27.69 -9.26
CA ARG A 333 -4.44 -27.03 -9.85
C ARG A 333 -5.09 -26.06 -8.84
N ALA A 334 -5.14 -26.46 -7.58
CA ALA A 334 -5.64 -25.66 -6.47
C ALA A 334 -4.83 -24.39 -6.16
N ALA A 335 -3.52 -24.35 -6.44
CA ALA A 335 -2.70 -23.15 -6.20
C ALA A 335 -2.63 -22.26 -7.46
N CYS A 336 -2.51 -22.87 -8.64
CA CYS A 336 -2.41 -22.15 -9.90
C CYS A 336 -3.76 -21.57 -10.32
N GLY A 337 -4.83 -22.37 -10.21
CA GLY A 337 -6.19 -22.02 -10.64
C GLY A 337 -6.86 -20.93 -9.80
N THR A 338 -6.27 -20.53 -8.68
CA THR A 338 -6.79 -19.39 -7.89
C THR A 338 -6.39 -18.06 -8.48
N CYS A 339 -5.22 -18.02 -9.12
CA CYS A 339 -4.81 -16.89 -9.93
C CYS A 339 -5.30 -17.12 -11.36
N HIS A 340 -4.93 -18.22 -12.00
CA HIS A 340 -5.43 -18.62 -13.32
C HIS A 340 -6.88 -19.16 -13.25
N ASP A 341 -7.78 -18.33 -12.73
CA ASP A 341 -9.18 -18.58 -12.39
C ASP A 341 -10.08 -18.83 -13.59
N ASN A 342 -9.58 -18.57 -14.79
CA ASN A 342 -10.24 -18.90 -16.04
C ASN A 342 -9.80 -20.25 -16.62
N VAL A 343 -8.94 -21.03 -15.94
CA VAL A 343 -8.41 -22.30 -16.45
C VAL A 343 -9.10 -23.49 -15.78
N PHE A 344 -9.77 -24.32 -16.57
CA PHE A 344 -10.46 -25.54 -16.11
C PHE A 344 -9.64 -26.77 -16.49
N PHE A 345 -8.74 -27.18 -15.60
CA PHE A 345 -7.66 -28.11 -15.91
C PHE A 345 -8.11 -29.52 -16.32
N ALA A 346 -9.28 -29.97 -15.88
CA ALA A 346 -9.73 -31.35 -16.10
C ALA A 346 -10.75 -31.53 -17.22
N GLY A 347 -10.98 -30.52 -18.07
CA GLY A 347 -11.86 -30.67 -19.24
C GLY A 347 -12.52 -29.36 -19.70
N ALA A 348 -13.62 -29.50 -20.44
CA ALA A 348 -14.40 -28.37 -20.92
C ALA A 348 -15.42 -27.90 -19.88
N LEU A 349 -15.62 -26.59 -19.76
CA LEU A 349 -16.65 -26.01 -18.88
C LEU A 349 -18.05 -26.35 -19.41
N LEU A 350 -18.89 -26.93 -18.55
CA LEU A 350 -20.29 -27.22 -18.80
C LEU A 350 -21.17 -26.01 -18.44
N PRO A 351 -22.38 -25.89 -19.03
CA PRO A 351 -23.29 -24.77 -18.75
C PRO A 351 -23.72 -24.63 -17.28
N ASP A 352 -23.63 -25.71 -16.50
CA ASP A 352 -23.97 -25.76 -15.07
C ASP A 352 -22.76 -25.43 -14.16
N GLY A 353 -21.62 -25.06 -14.75
CA GLY A 353 -20.37 -24.80 -14.02
C GLY A 353 -19.57 -26.07 -13.69
N GLY A 354 -20.03 -27.25 -14.13
CA GLY A 354 -19.25 -28.48 -14.08
C GLY A 354 -18.13 -28.52 -15.12
N VAL A 355 -17.30 -29.56 -15.06
CA VAL A 355 -16.27 -29.82 -16.08
C VAL A 355 -16.56 -31.17 -16.72
N ASP A 356 -16.54 -31.24 -18.06
CA ASP A 356 -16.64 -32.49 -18.82
C ASP A 356 -15.26 -33.17 -18.91
N PRO A 357 -15.01 -34.24 -18.14
CA PRO A 357 -13.71 -34.92 -18.15
C PRO A 357 -13.49 -35.75 -19.43
N SER A 358 -14.50 -35.92 -20.28
CA SER A 358 -14.37 -36.60 -21.56
C SER A 358 -13.90 -35.67 -22.69
N ALA A 359 -13.82 -34.36 -22.42
CA ALA A 359 -13.31 -33.39 -23.36
C ALA A 359 -11.84 -33.68 -23.71
N PRO A 360 -11.44 -33.48 -24.98
CA PRO A 360 -10.08 -33.79 -25.43
C PRO A 360 -9.02 -32.82 -24.88
N GLU A 361 -9.43 -31.63 -24.44
CA GLU A 361 -8.56 -30.57 -23.92
C GLU A 361 -9.24 -29.85 -22.74
N ALA A 362 -8.41 -29.23 -21.90
CA ALA A 362 -8.86 -28.28 -20.89
C ALA A 362 -9.16 -26.93 -21.54
N VAL A 363 -10.13 -26.19 -20.99
CA VAL A 363 -10.54 -24.90 -21.54
C VAL A 363 -10.01 -23.72 -20.72
N ILE A 364 -9.71 -22.63 -21.41
CA ILE A 364 -9.43 -21.32 -20.81
C ILE A 364 -10.62 -20.41 -21.15
N THR A 365 -11.47 -20.13 -20.16
CA THR A 365 -12.69 -19.34 -20.34
C THR A 365 -12.93 -18.41 -19.15
N PRO A 366 -13.03 -17.08 -19.37
CA PRO A 366 -12.84 -16.39 -20.66
C PRO A 366 -11.39 -16.53 -21.18
N PRO A 367 -11.13 -16.39 -22.50
CA PRO A 367 -9.78 -16.50 -23.06
C PRO A 367 -8.80 -15.48 -22.44
N THR A 368 -7.55 -15.90 -22.22
CA THR A 368 -6.49 -14.96 -21.78
C THR A 368 -5.94 -14.21 -22.99
N VAL A 369 -6.10 -12.89 -23.01
CA VAL A 369 -5.61 -12.03 -24.09
C VAL A 369 -4.11 -11.77 -23.94
N LEU A 370 -3.32 -12.13 -24.95
CA LEU A 370 -1.88 -11.85 -25.02
C LEU A 370 -1.56 -10.55 -25.75
N GLY A 371 -2.53 -9.97 -26.46
CA GLY A 371 -2.38 -8.76 -27.27
C GLY A 371 -1.95 -9.05 -28.70
N PHE A 372 -1.42 -8.03 -29.37
CA PHE A 372 -0.99 -8.13 -30.77
C PHE A 372 0.43 -8.71 -30.89
N PRO A 373 0.74 -9.39 -32.02
CA PRO A 373 2.13 -9.70 -32.37
C PRO A 373 2.98 -8.43 -32.40
N SER A 374 4.23 -8.52 -31.93
CA SER A 374 5.13 -7.37 -31.84
C SER A 374 5.29 -6.67 -33.20
N GLY A 375 5.12 -5.35 -33.22
CA GLY A 375 5.29 -4.53 -34.42
C GLY A 375 4.16 -4.62 -35.46
N THR A 376 3.02 -5.23 -35.12
CA THR A 376 1.86 -5.32 -36.01
C THR A 376 0.64 -4.59 -35.44
N SER A 377 -0.34 -4.30 -36.31
CA SER A 377 -1.65 -3.77 -35.90
C SER A 377 -2.65 -4.87 -35.50
N GLY A 378 -2.17 -6.10 -35.30
CA GLY A 378 -3.03 -7.25 -35.02
C GLY A 378 -2.54 -8.58 -35.61
N CYS A 379 -3.06 -9.68 -35.08
CA CYS A 379 -2.88 -11.01 -35.65
C CYS A 379 -3.81 -11.22 -36.86
N THR A 380 -3.37 -12.03 -37.81
CA THR A 380 -4.19 -12.42 -38.98
C THR A 380 -4.45 -13.92 -39.04
N THR A 381 -3.57 -14.70 -38.41
CA THR A 381 -3.61 -16.16 -38.36
C THR A 381 -2.95 -16.64 -37.06
N ASN A 382 -3.23 -17.88 -36.64
CA ASN A 382 -2.58 -18.48 -35.47
C ASN A 382 -1.05 -18.47 -35.58
N ALA A 383 -0.50 -18.65 -36.78
CA ALA A 383 0.94 -18.59 -37.03
C ALA A 383 1.56 -17.24 -36.61
N SER A 384 0.78 -16.15 -36.70
CA SER A 384 1.21 -14.81 -36.27
C SER A 384 1.42 -14.72 -34.75
N CYS A 385 0.81 -15.63 -33.98
CA CYS A 385 0.84 -15.63 -32.52
C CYS A 385 1.94 -16.54 -31.93
N SER A 386 2.64 -17.30 -32.76
CA SER A 386 3.67 -18.25 -32.34
C SER A 386 4.82 -17.61 -31.55
N GLY A 387 5.12 -16.33 -31.81
CA GLY A 387 6.12 -15.56 -31.06
C GLY A 387 5.68 -15.15 -29.65
N LEU A 388 4.38 -15.21 -29.34
CA LEU A 388 3.83 -14.92 -28.00
C LEU A 388 3.63 -16.21 -27.19
N SER A 389 3.08 -17.25 -27.82
CA SER A 389 2.98 -18.60 -27.24
C SER A 389 2.79 -19.64 -28.34
N ALA A 390 3.34 -20.84 -28.12
CA ALA A 390 3.19 -21.96 -29.05
C ALA A 390 1.74 -22.46 -29.18
N ILE A 391 0.89 -22.16 -28.19
CA ILE A 391 -0.52 -22.58 -28.14
C ILE A 391 -1.49 -21.40 -28.30
N ALA A 392 -0.99 -20.21 -28.64
CA ALA A 392 -1.84 -19.05 -28.85
C ALA A 392 -2.63 -19.15 -30.17
N THR A 393 -3.90 -18.78 -30.11
CA THR A 393 -4.79 -18.69 -31.27
C THR A 393 -5.06 -17.22 -31.61
N CYS A 394 -5.33 -16.93 -32.88
CA CYS A 394 -5.65 -15.59 -33.33
C CYS A 394 -7.16 -15.36 -33.34
N ASN A 395 -7.64 -14.43 -32.54
CA ASN A 395 -8.99 -13.91 -32.64
C ASN A 395 -9.04 -12.90 -33.78
N THR A 396 -9.52 -13.33 -34.95
CA THR A 396 -9.50 -12.48 -36.15
C THR A 396 -10.46 -11.29 -36.09
N THR A 397 -11.37 -11.26 -35.11
CA THR A 397 -12.32 -10.16 -34.88
C THR A 397 -11.67 -9.06 -34.06
N THR A 398 -11.09 -9.40 -32.91
CA THR A 398 -10.39 -8.44 -32.02
C THR A 398 -8.96 -8.17 -32.48
N LYS A 399 -8.43 -9.03 -33.37
CA LYS A 399 -7.02 -9.08 -33.80
C LYS A 399 -6.03 -9.44 -32.70
N ASN A 400 -6.50 -9.92 -31.55
CA ASN A 400 -5.64 -10.36 -30.46
C ASN A 400 -5.20 -11.82 -30.63
N CYS A 401 -3.98 -12.09 -30.18
CA CYS A 401 -3.56 -13.43 -29.83
C CYS A 401 -4.10 -13.79 -28.45
N GLU A 402 -4.71 -14.96 -28.31
CA GLU A 402 -5.42 -15.41 -27.11
C GLU A 402 -5.00 -16.84 -26.73
N LEU A 403 -5.03 -17.15 -25.44
CA LEU A 403 -4.97 -18.51 -24.94
C LEU A 403 -6.39 -19.00 -24.66
N THR A 404 -6.78 -20.07 -25.33
CA THR A 404 -8.15 -20.63 -25.28
C THR A 404 -8.20 -22.06 -24.76
N SER A 405 -7.07 -22.76 -24.72
CA SER A 405 -7.01 -24.14 -24.22
C SER A 405 -5.72 -24.42 -23.46
N HIS A 406 -5.77 -25.49 -22.68
CA HIS A 406 -4.66 -26.06 -21.94
C HIS A 406 -4.67 -27.59 -22.13
N ALA A 407 -3.53 -28.26 -21.94
CA ALA A 407 -3.50 -29.71 -21.93
C ALA A 407 -4.38 -30.26 -20.78
N LEU A 408 -5.09 -31.36 -21.01
CA LEU A 408 -5.93 -31.98 -19.98
C LEU A 408 -5.07 -32.46 -18.80
N GLN A 409 -5.44 -32.08 -17.57
CA GLN A 409 -4.77 -32.43 -16.30
C GLN A 409 -5.83 -32.90 -15.27
N PRO A 410 -6.07 -34.22 -15.16
CA PRO A 410 -7.04 -34.78 -14.21
C PRO A 410 -6.54 -34.75 -12.76
N ASP A 411 -5.23 -34.61 -12.55
CA ASP A 411 -4.57 -34.51 -11.26
C ASP A 411 -3.33 -33.60 -11.36
N ASP A 412 -2.62 -33.44 -10.25
CA ASP A 412 -1.45 -32.56 -10.16
C ASP A 412 -0.13 -33.25 -10.55
N ALA A 413 -0.15 -34.55 -10.89
CA ALA A 413 1.07 -35.37 -11.00
C ALA A 413 1.97 -34.96 -12.18
N GLN A 414 1.40 -34.35 -13.21
CA GLN A 414 2.12 -33.93 -14.42
C GLN A 414 2.43 -32.43 -14.45
N CYS A 415 1.95 -31.65 -13.47
CA CYS A 415 2.14 -30.21 -13.47
C CYS A 415 3.64 -29.85 -13.52
N ALA A 416 4.46 -30.44 -12.65
CA ALA A 416 5.90 -30.16 -12.57
C ALA A 416 6.71 -30.60 -13.81
N THR A 417 6.17 -31.46 -14.67
CA THR A 417 6.82 -31.87 -15.93
C THR A 417 6.88 -30.71 -16.92
N CYS A 418 5.79 -29.94 -17.02
CA CYS A 418 5.69 -28.79 -17.92
C CYS A 418 5.99 -27.46 -17.22
N HIS A 419 5.62 -27.38 -15.94
CA HIS A 419 5.77 -26.24 -15.05
C HIS A 419 6.73 -26.58 -13.90
N GLY A 420 7.97 -26.91 -14.24
CA GLY A 420 9.02 -27.08 -13.24
C GLY A 420 9.49 -25.72 -12.68
N PRO A 421 10.31 -25.71 -11.63
CA PRO A 421 10.81 -24.47 -11.04
C PRO A 421 11.52 -23.58 -12.06
N THR A 422 12.47 -24.17 -12.80
CA THR A 422 13.28 -23.48 -13.82
C THR A 422 13.37 -24.26 -15.14
N ASN A 423 12.67 -25.39 -15.24
CA ASN A 423 12.65 -26.31 -16.37
C ASN A 423 11.22 -26.62 -16.86
N GLY A 424 11.13 -27.30 -18.00
CA GLY A 424 9.85 -27.60 -18.65
C GLY A 424 9.47 -26.60 -19.75
N LEU A 425 8.27 -26.77 -20.30
CA LEU A 425 7.75 -25.94 -21.40
C LEU A 425 7.42 -24.51 -20.96
N SER A 426 7.02 -24.35 -19.70
CA SER A 426 6.67 -23.07 -19.12
C SER A 426 7.08 -23.01 -17.64
N PRO A 427 8.39 -22.86 -17.37
CA PRO A 427 8.92 -22.87 -16.00
C PRO A 427 8.31 -21.78 -15.14
N ILE A 428 7.97 -22.11 -13.89
CA ILE A 428 7.22 -21.21 -12.99
C ILE A 428 8.03 -19.95 -12.69
N ALA A 429 9.29 -20.07 -12.27
CA ALA A 429 10.12 -18.91 -11.93
C ALA A 429 10.34 -18.00 -13.15
N GLY A 430 10.53 -18.58 -14.33
CA GLY A 430 10.73 -17.81 -15.56
C GLY A 430 9.48 -17.04 -16.02
N ARG A 431 8.28 -17.60 -15.82
CA ARG A 431 7.01 -16.94 -16.22
C ARG A 431 6.52 -15.92 -15.21
N HIS A 432 6.90 -16.06 -13.95
CA HIS A 432 6.65 -15.10 -12.88
C HIS A 432 7.82 -14.12 -12.68
N ALA A 433 8.88 -14.19 -13.49
CA ALA A 433 9.97 -13.22 -13.42
C ALA A 433 9.50 -11.80 -13.79
N ILE A 434 9.85 -10.84 -12.94
CA ILE A 434 9.57 -9.42 -13.16
C ILE A 434 10.79 -8.83 -13.86
N SER A 435 10.70 -8.67 -15.18
CA SER A 435 11.84 -8.29 -16.03
C SER A 435 12.59 -7.03 -15.56
N PRO A 436 11.91 -5.95 -15.07
CA PRO A 436 12.59 -4.79 -14.50
C PRO A 436 13.44 -5.06 -13.26
N TYR A 437 13.22 -6.15 -12.52
CA TYR A 437 14.00 -6.46 -11.32
C TYR A 437 15.32 -7.17 -11.65
N ASN A 438 15.48 -7.66 -12.87
CA ASN A 438 16.66 -8.41 -13.27
C ASN A 438 17.62 -7.57 -14.14
N PRO A 439 18.94 -7.63 -13.90
CA PRO A 439 19.93 -7.14 -14.84
C PRO A 439 19.78 -7.80 -16.22
N PRO A 440 20.11 -7.11 -17.33
CA PRO A 440 20.68 -5.76 -17.42
C PRO A 440 19.64 -4.63 -17.50
N ILE A 441 18.37 -4.92 -17.19
CA ILE A 441 17.31 -3.91 -17.17
C ILE A 441 17.36 -3.16 -15.84
N SER A 442 17.35 -3.90 -14.72
CA SER A 442 17.47 -3.34 -13.38
C SER A 442 18.75 -2.51 -13.25
N LEU A 443 18.62 -1.34 -12.63
CA LEU A 443 19.74 -0.55 -12.14
C LEU A 443 19.98 -0.76 -10.65
N GLU A 444 19.41 -1.82 -10.06
CA GLU A 444 19.82 -2.26 -8.73
C GLU A 444 21.34 -2.46 -8.67
N GLY A 445 21.96 -1.99 -7.59
CA GLY A 445 23.40 -1.98 -7.39
C GLY A 445 24.13 -0.79 -8.04
N TYR A 446 23.48 -0.03 -8.92
CA TYR A 446 24.02 1.25 -9.38
C TYR A 446 23.91 2.29 -8.26
N GLY A 447 24.85 3.22 -8.21
CA GLY A 447 24.88 4.25 -7.18
C GLY A 447 25.66 5.49 -7.60
N PHE A 448 25.38 6.60 -6.94
CA PHE A 448 26.14 7.83 -7.12
C PHE A 448 27.15 8.01 -5.98
N GLU A 449 28.39 8.30 -6.36
CA GLU A 449 29.49 8.66 -5.48
C GLU A 449 29.96 10.09 -5.78
N GLU A 450 30.75 10.66 -4.86
CA GLU A 450 31.34 12.01 -5.00
C GLU A 450 30.31 13.09 -5.35
N VAL A 451 29.07 12.92 -4.89
CA VAL A 451 27.97 13.84 -5.16
C VAL A 451 28.19 15.12 -4.38
N THR A 452 28.49 16.20 -5.09
CA THR A 452 28.75 17.51 -4.50
C THR A 452 28.06 18.61 -5.29
N VAL A 453 27.55 19.61 -4.58
CA VAL A 453 26.95 20.80 -5.17
C VAL A 453 27.71 22.02 -4.65
N THR A 454 28.19 22.86 -5.56
CA THR A 454 29.03 24.03 -5.26
C THR A 454 28.60 25.25 -6.07
N GLY A 455 29.17 26.41 -5.75
CA GLY A 455 28.93 27.68 -6.47
C GLY A 455 28.17 28.75 -5.69
N GLY A 456 27.82 28.48 -4.43
CA GLY A 456 27.23 29.48 -3.54
C GLY A 456 28.25 30.55 -3.14
N THR A 457 27.85 31.82 -3.19
CA THR A 457 28.73 32.97 -2.86
C THR A 457 28.40 33.62 -1.53
N GLY A 458 27.31 33.21 -0.88
CA GLY A 458 26.88 33.73 0.42
C GLY A 458 27.67 33.12 1.60
N PRO A 459 27.41 33.62 2.83
CA PRO A 459 28.11 33.12 4.01
C PRO A 459 27.81 31.63 4.26
N GLY A 460 28.85 30.86 4.60
CA GLY A 460 28.75 29.41 4.77
C GLY A 460 28.45 28.67 3.46
N ASP A 461 28.90 29.21 2.32
CA ASP A 461 28.67 28.70 0.96
C ASP A 461 27.18 28.59 0.56
N SER A 462 26.32 29.36 1.24
CA SER A 462 24.90 29.46 0.89
C SER A 462 24.74 30.08 -0.51
N PHE A 463 23.81 29.55 -1.31
CA PHE A 463 23.47 30.12 -2.60
C PHE A 463 22.73 31.47 -2.45
N GLN A 464 22.96 32.34 -3.41
CA GLN A 464 22.32 33.65 -3.58
C GLN A 464 21.75 33.77 -4.99
N VAL A 465 20.83 34.71 -5.18
CA VAL A 465 20.29 35.02 -6.52
C VAL A 465 21.45 35.44 -7.44
N GLY A 466 21.54 34.81 -8.61
CA GLY A 466 22.63 35.05 -9.56
C GLY A 466 23.81 34.08 -9.46
N ASP A 467 23.87 33.22 -8.43
CA ASP A 467 24.92 32.21 -8.32
C ASP A 467 24.79 31.13 -9.40
N THR A 468 25.94 30.58 -9.82
CA THR A 468 25.98 29.47 -10.79
C THR A 468 26.18 28.15 -10.04
N LEU A 469 25.15 27.31 -10.05
CA LEU A 469 25.21 25.99 -9.42
C LEU A 469 26.06 25.03 -10.26
N THR A 470 26.95 24.29 -9.60
CA THR A 470 27.74 23.21 -10.19
C THR A 470 27.50 21.90 -9.44
N LEU A 471 26.95 20.90 -10.13
CA LEU A 471 26.78 19.54 -9.64
C LEU A 471 27.93 18.65 -10.15
N LYS A 472 28.62 17.96 -9.25
CA LYS A 472 29.61 16.93 -9.59
C LYS A 472 29.18 15.58 -9.01
N PHE A 473 29.37 14.51 -9.77
CA PHE A 473 29.01 13.14 -9.36
C PHE A 473 29.81 12.08 -10.14
N ARG A 474 29.92 10.88 -9.60
CA ARG A 474 30.35 9.66 -10.30
C ARG A 474 29.22 8.64 -10.24
N LEU A 475 28.82 8.09 -11.39
CA LEU A 475 27.91 6.94 -11.42
C LEU A 475 28.74 5.66 -11.44
N ILE A 476 28.46 4.75 -10.51
CA ILE A 476 28.99 3.39 -10.49
C ILE A 476 27.89 2.38 -10.85
N ASN A 477 28.27 1.27 -11.47
CA ASN A 477 27.37 0.15 -11.73
C ASN A 477 27.33 -0.83 -10.55
N ASP A 478 26.54 -1.89 -10.70
CA ASP A 478 26.38 -3.03 -9.79
C ASP A 478 27.68 -3.77 -9.44
N ALA A 479 28.71 -3.67 -10.28
CA ALA A 479 30.05 -4.18 -10.04
C ALA A 479 31.03 -3.12 -9.50
N ALA A 480 30.51 -1.97 -9.02
CA ALA A 480 31.26 -0.83 -8.51
C ALA A 480 32.26 -0.21 -9.53
N PHE A 481 32.03 -0.41 -10.83
CA PHE A 481 32.81 0.24 -11.88
C PHE A 481 32.16 1.55 -12.33
N PRO A 482 32.95 2.61 -12.61
CA PRO A 482 32.44 3.86 -13.16
C PRO A 482 31.74 3.66 -14.52
N VAL A 483 30.69 4.45 -14.78
CA VAL A 483 29.96 4.48 -16.06
C VAL A 483 30.41 5.71 -16.88
N PRO A 484 31.33 5.59 -17.85
CA PRO A 484 31.98 6.73 -18.52
C PRO A 484 31.23 7.27 -19.75
N ASP A 485 30.14 6.62 -20.17
CA ASP A 485 29.49 6.84 -21.46
C ASP A 485 28.12 7.54 -21.35
N LEU A 486 27.79 8.15 -20.20
CA LEU A 486 26.48 8.78 -19.99
C LEU A 486 26.17 9.81 -21.05
N ILE A 487 27.14 10.60 -21.52
CA ILE A 487 26.97 11.61 -22.55
C ILE A 487 26.64 10.96 -23.91
N THR A 488 27.43 9.98 -24.33
CA THR A 488 27.40 9.42 -25.68
C THR A 488 26.37 8.32 -25.90
N ASN A 489 26.00 7.59 -24.84
CA ASN A 489 25.11 6.45 -24.94
C ASN A 489 23.64 6.89 -24.91
N SER A 490 22.92 6.68 -26.02
CA SER A 490 21.53 7.08 -26.20
C SER A 490 20.53 6.32 -25.33
N ALA A 491 20.92 5.17 -24.75
CA ALA A 491 20.09 4.46 -23.78
C ALA A 491 19.91 5.24 -22.48
N TRP A 492 20.87 6.12 -22.15
CA TRP A 492 20.84 6.93 -20.94
C TRP A 492 20.15 8.28 -21.15
N ALA A 493 19.31 8.68 -20.20
CA ALA A 493 18.72 10.00 -20.10
C ALA A 493 18.92 10.54 -18.69
N GLY A 494 19.52 11.73 -18.58
CA GLY A 494 19.78 12.40 -17.30
C GLY A 494 18.88 13.61 -17.11
N THR A 495 18.30 13.73 -15.93
CA THR A 495 17.38 14.82 -15.56
C THR A 495 17.86 15.50 -14.28
N PHE A 496 17.78 16.83 -14.23
CA PHE A 496 18.17 17.66 -13.09
C PHE A 496 17.06 18.64 -12.70
N LEU A 497 16.80 18.77 -11.39
CA LEU A 497 15.84 19.71 -10.81
C LEU A 497 16.34 20.26 -9.46
N VAL A 498 15.79 21.40 -9.07
CA VAL A 498 15.97 21.95 -7.72
C VAL A 498 14.62 22.49 -7.24
N ALA A 499 14.25 22.17 -6.01
CA ALA A 499 13.05 22.70 -5.38
C ALA A 499 13.29 23.07 -3.91
N GLY A 500 12.61 24.11 -3.44
CA GLY A 500 12.64 24.47 -2.03
C GLY A 500 11.82 25.74 -1.72
N PRO A 501 11.81 26.16 -0.45
CA PRO A 501 12.54 25.55 0.67
C PRO A 501 11.96 24.16 1.03
N THR A 502 12.70 23.32 1.75
CA THR A 502 12.28 21.95 2.13
C THR A 502 10.98 21.91 2.95
N SER A 503 10.63 23.02 3.61
CA SER A 503 9.38 23.21 4.34
C SER A 503 8.14 23.39 3.44
N ASN A 504 8.30 24.07 2.31
CA ASN A 504 7.27 24.23 1.29
C ASN A 504 7.94 24.21 -0.10
N PRO A 505 8.21 23.02 -0.67
CA PRO A 505 9.01 22.92 -1.89
C PRO A 505 8.34 23.59 -3.08
N GLN A 506 9.11 24.42 -3.77
CA GLN A 506 8.72 25.13 -4.98
C GLN A 506 9.86 25.01 -5.98
N ARG A 507 9.55 24.73 -7.25
CA ARG A 507 10.60 24.49 -8.24
C ARG A 507 11.37 25.76 -8.51
N VAL A 508 12.68 25.66 -8.52
CA VAL A 508 13.62 26.73 -8.86
C VAL A 508 14.27 26.45 -10.21
N TYR A 509 14.64 25.20 -10.45
CA TYR A 509 15.19 24.72 -11.71
C TYR A 509 14.32 23.61 -12.30
N GLY A 510 14.28 23.51 -13.63
CA GLY A 510 13.54 22.46 -14.34
C GLY A 510 12.12 22.88 -14.73
N ALA A 511 11.99 23.82 -15.67
CA ALA A 511 10.70 24.21 -16.25
C ALA A 511 10.03 23.07 -17.04
N GLY A 512 8.72 23.21 -17.30
CA GLY A 512 7.92 22.18 -17.99
C GLY A 512 7.50 21.03 -17.08
N THR A 513 7.25 19.85 -17.64
CA THR A 513 6.72 18.67 -16.92
C THR A 513 7.79 17.65 -16.50
N GLY A 514 9.05 17.85 -16.93
CA GLY A 514 10.10 16.82 -16.85
C GLY A 514 11.46 17.22 -16.26
N GLY A 515 11.70 18.48 -15.90
CA GLY A 515 13.01 18.94 -15.42
C GLY A 515 13.98 19.37 -16.53
N LEU A 516 15.24 19.68 -16.18
CA LEU A 516 16.29 19.98 -17.17
C LEU A 516 16.91 18.68 -17.68
N THR A 517 16.96 18.49 -18.99
CA THR A 517 17.66 17.36 -19.63
C THR A 517 19.15 17.66 -19.63
N MET A 518 19.94 16.88 -18.89
CA MET A 518 21.37 17.14 -18.68
C MET A 518 22.20 16.99 -19.96
N LYS A 519 21.68 16.29 -20.98
CA LYS A 519 22.30 16.18 -22.32
C LYS A 519 21.96 17.33 -23.26
N ASN A 520 20.99 18.17 -22.91
CA ASN A 520 20.56 19.26 -23.78
C ASN A 520 21.43 20.50 -23.52
N ALA A 521 22.30 20.83 -24.48
CA ALA A 521 23.21 21.97 -24.39
C ALA A 521 22.51 23.33 -24.18
N GLY A 522 21.22 23.46 -24.56
CA GLY A 522 20.43 24.65 -24.30
C GLY A 522 19.91 24.76 -22.85
N GLN A 523 19.97 23.68 -22.07
CA GLN A 523 19.49 23.63 -20.68
C GLN A 523 20.65 23.57 -19.67
N GLY A 524 21.84 23.17 -20.10
CA GLY A 524 23.06 23.16 -19.31
C GLY A 524 24.21 22.48 -20.03
N THR A 525 25.38 22.46 -19.40
CA THR A 525 26.58 21.79 -19.92
C THR A 525 26.94 20.61 -19.02
N LEU A 526 27.01 19.41 -19.60
CA LEU A 526 27.49 18.20 -18.95
C LEU A 526 28.87 17.82 -19.51
N THR A 527 29.85 17.66 -18.63
CA THR A 527 31.22 17.25 -18.99
C THR A 527 31.65 16.03 -18.19
N TYR A 528 32.59 15.26 -18.73
CA TYR A 528 33.18 14.08 -18.09
C TYR A 528 34.70 14.25 -17.98
N ASP A 529 35.25 14.03 -16.79
CA ASP A 529 36.69 13.98 -16.56
C ASP A 529 37.13 12.51 -16.44
N GLY A 530 37.95 12.05 -17.38
CA GLY A 530 38.45 10.68 -17.42
C GLY A 530 39.50 10.35 -16.35
N ALA A 531 40.16 11.36 -15.74
CA ALA A 531 41.15 11.14 -14.70
C ALA A 531 40.51 10.87 -13.34
N THR A 532 39.47 11.63 -12.99
CA THR A 532 38.70 11.44 -11.76
C THR A 532 37.47 10.55 -11.94
N GLN A 533 37.11 10.26 -13.19
CA GLN A 533 35.93 9.48 -13.59
C GLN A 533 34.61 10.11 -13.11
N THR A 534 34.55 11.45 -13.08
CA THR A 534 33.41 12.21 -12.58
C THR A 534 32.78 13.05 -13.67
N TYR A 535 31.46 13.21 -13.59
CA TYR A 535 30.70 14.16 -14.37
C TYR A 535 30.55 15.49 -13.64
N THR A 536 30.55 16.58 -14.40
CA THR A 536 30.20 17.93 -13.92
C THR A 536 29.07 18.48 -14.77
N TYR A 537 27.97 18.87 -14.12
CA TYR A 537 26.81 19.51 -14.73
C TYR A 537 26.64 20.93 -14.22
N VAL A 538 26.49 21.88 -15.15
CA VAL A 538 26.22 23.29 -14.87
C VAL A 538 24.95 23.70 -15.63
N PRO A 539 23.83 24.02 -14.96
CA PRO A 539 22.64 24.56 -15.62
C PRO A 539 22.94 25.83 -16.41
N ALA A 540 22.23 26.06 -17.51
CA ALA A 540 22.44 27.25 -18.35
C ALA A 540 22.02 28.56 -17.67
N THR A 541 21.23 28.49 -16.60
CA THR A 541 20.74 29.64 -15.84
C THR A 541 21.35 29.70 -14.45
N THR A 542 21.56 30.92 -13.95
CA THR A 542 21.93 31.17 -12.56
C THR A 542 20.72 31.01 -11.64
N TRP A 543 20.95 31.01 -10.32
CA TRP A 543 19.88 30.88 -9.34
C TRP A 543 18.89 32.05 -9.49
N PRO A 544 17.60 31.79 -9.77
CA PRO A 544 16.63 32.84 -10.05
C PRO A 544 16.13 33.53 -8.78
N ALA A 545 15.63 34.76 -8.91
CA ALA A 545 15.03 35.50 -7.80
C ALA A 545 13.71 34.88 -7.31
N SER A 546 12.98 34.22 -8.21
CA SER A 546 11.67 33.63 -7.96
C SER A 546 11.62 32.16 -8.38
N SER A 547 10.70 31.42 -7.78
CA SER A 547 10.34 30.07 -8.20
C SER A 547 9.79 30.06 -9.62
N LEU A 548 9.80 28.89 -10.25
CA LEU A 548 9.00 28.60 -11.42
C LEU A 548 7.52 28.49 -11.02
N PRO A 549 6.59 28.67 -11.98
CA PRO A 549 5.20 28.30 -11.77
C PRO A 549 5.06 26.81 -11.42
N PRO A 550 4.07 26.43 -10.61
CA PRO A 550 3.77 25.02 -10.34
C PRO A 550 3.53 24.22 -11.63
N VAL A 551 3.83 22.92 -11.59
CA VAL A 551 3.65 22.03 -12.75
C VAL A 551 2.20 22.14 -13.25
N ASN A 552 2.02 22.31 -14.56
CA ASN A 552 0.74 22.41 -15.25
C ASN A 552 -0.22 23.52 -14.75
N ASN A 553 0.25 24.43 -13.89
CA ASN A 553 -0.55 25.53 -13.36
C ASN A 553 0.21 26.86 -13.51
N SER A 554 0.27 27.36 -14.75
CA SER A 554 0.96 28.63 -15.05
C SER A 554 0.25 29.86 -14.48
N THR A 555 -1.04 29.77 -14.15
CA THR A 555 -1.84 30.89 -13.63
C THR A 555 -1.63 31.15 -12.15
N ALA A 556 -1.14 30.16 -11.38
CA ALA A 556 -0.79 30.32 -9.97
C ALA A 556 0.40 31.28 -9.73
N GLY A 557 1.13 31.66 -10.78
CA GLY A 557 2.23 32.61 -10.70
C GLY A 557 3.51 32.05 -10.05
N THR A 558 4.43 32.95 -9.70
CA THR A 558 5.74 32.63 -9.09
C THR A 558 5.85 33.30 -7.72
N GLN A 559 6.65 32.75 -6.82
CA GLN A 559 6.97 33.40 -5.54
C GLN A 559 8.47 33.73 -5.45
N VAL A 560 8.81 34.79 -4.71
CA VAL A 560 10.21 35.07 -4.38
C VAL A 560 10.76 33.90 -3.58
N ASN A 561 11.95 33.42 -3.94
CA ASN A 561 12.58 32.31 -3.24
C ASN A 561 12.91 32.74 -1.79
N PRO A 562 12.30 32.13 -0.76
CA PRO A 562 12.60 32.48 0.63
C PRO A 562 13.92 31.84 1.09
N PRO A 563 14.63 32.45 2.06
CA PRO A 563 15.81 31.81 2.66
C PRO A 563 15.47 30.46 3.29
N GLY A 564 16.35 29.46 3.13
CA GLY A 564 16.17 28.14 3.71
C GLY A 564 16.97 27.04 3.00
N ASN A 565 16.62 25.79 3.26
CA ASN A 565 17.25 24.62 2.62
C ASN A 565 16.47 24.22 1.36
N TYR A 566 17.18 23.87 0.30
CA TYR A 566 16.65 23.48 -1.00
C TYR A 566 17.16 22.09 -1.36
N THR A 567 16.34 21.28 -2.02
CA THR A 567 16.72 19.96 -2.52
C THR A 567 17.16 20.08 -3.97
N VAL A 568 18.41 19.71 -4.24
CA VAL A 568 18.92 19.42 -5.56
C VAL A 568 18.69 17.93 -5.82
N TRP A 569 17.90 17.60 -6.83
CA TRP A 569 17.58 16.22 -7.19
C TRP A 569 17.93 15.96 -8.64
N PHE A 570 18.56 14.84 -8.90
CA PHE A 570 18.86 14.39 -10.24
C PHE A 570 18.77 12.88 -10.33
N TYR A 571 18.45 12.40 -11.53
CA TYR A 571 18.36 10.97 -11.79
C TYR A 571 18.83 10.66 -13.21
N TRP A 572 19.30 9.43 -13.38
CA TRP A 572 19.69 8.87 -14.65
C TRP A 572 18.90 7.61 -14.93
N ALA A 573 18.15 7.62 -16.04
CA ALA A 573 17.37 6.49 -16.48
C ALA A 573 18.03 5.80 -17.68
N LYS A 574 18.06 4.47 -17.68
CA LYS A 574 18.55 3.65 -18.78
C LYS A 574 17.40 2.90 -19.43
N THR A 575 17.35 2.88 -20.77
CA THR A 575 16.42 2.04 -21.52
C THR A 575 17.13 0.83 -22.11
N THR A 576 16.70 -0.36 -21.71
CA THR A 576 17.21 -1.65 -22.19
C THR A 576 16.03 -2.44 -22.75
N SER A 577 16.08 -2.82 -24.03
CA SER A 577 15.03 -3.60 -24.69
C SER A 577 13.62 -3.00 -24.55
N GLY A 578 13.51 -1.66 -24.57
CA GLY A 578 12.24 -0.94 -24.45
C GLY A 578 11.75 -0.76 -23.01
N VAL A 579 12.39 -1.38 -22.02
CA VAL A 579 12.08 -1.20 -20.59
C VAL A 579 13.03 -0.17 -20.00
N ARG A 580 12.54 0.66 -19.09
CA ARG A 580 13.31 1.72 -18.47
C ARG A 580 13.39 1.53 -16.97
N ASP A 581 14.59 1.71 -16.43
CA ASP A 581 14.84 1.83 -15.00
C ASP A 581 15.71 3.07 -14.72
N ALA A 582 15.75 3.53 -13.47
CA ALA A 582 16.48 4.73 -13.05
C ALA A 582 17.14 4.59 -11.69
N VAL A 583 18.23 5.33 -11.53
CA VAL A 583 18.93 5.58 -10.28
C VAL A 583 18.95 7.08 -10.03
N ASP A 584 18.78 7.50 -8.78
CA ASP A 584 18.71 8.91 -8.40
C ASP A 584 19.62 9.25 -7.21
N ALA A 585 19.83 10.55 -7.03
CA ALA A 585 20.47 11.10 -5.84
C ALA A 585 19.91 12.49 -5.53
N GLN A 586 19.95 12.86 -4.27
CA GLN A 586 19.56 14.18 -3.80
C GLN A 586 20.61 14.78 -2.85
N VAL A 587 20.76 16.09 -2.91
CA VAL A 587 21.64 16.88 -2.03
C VAL A 587 20.85 18.08 -1.52
N ALA A 588 20.92 18.35 -0.22
CA ALA A 588 20.40 19.58 0.33
C ALA A 588 21.44 20.70 0.21
N VAL A 589 21.00 21.92 -0.12
CA VAL A 589 21.82 23.13 -0.14
C VAL A 589 21.13 24.26 0.60
N ALA A 590 21.88 25.19 1.19
CA ALA A 590 21.33 26.39 1.81
C ALA A 590 21.21 27.53 0.79
N PHE A 591 20.16 28.34 0.87
CA PHE A 591 19.94 29.52 0.04
C PHE A 591 19.55 30.71 0.91
N GLY A 592 20.19 31.87 0.70
CA GLY A 592 19.84 33.13 1.36
C GLY A 592 20.13 33.19 2.86
N VAL A 593 20.61 32.11 3.48
CA VAL A 593 20.86 32.01 4.92
C VAL A 593 22.06 31.12 5.20
N ASN A 594 22.87 31.49 6.19
CA ASN A 594 23.98 30.69 6.69
C ASN A 594 23.46 29.65 7.71
N GLN A 595 23.04 28.50 7.20
CA GLN A 595 22.59 27.39 8.02
C GLN A 595 23.08 26.06 7.44
N THR A 596 23.14 25.03 8.28
CA THR A 596 23.43 23.67 7.83
C THR A 596 22.36 23.19 6.86
N ALA A 597 22.79 22.77 5.66
CA ALA A 597 21.89 22.22 4.67
C ALA A 597 21.30 20.88 5.15
N SER A 598 19.97 20.78 5.16
CA SER A 598 19.24 19.62 5.64
C SER A 598 18.14 19.22 4.66
N GLY A 599 18.03 17.92 4.38
CA GLY A 599 17.02 17.36 3.49
C GLY A 599 15.61 17.43 4.06
N ARG A 600 14.62 17.12 3.22
CA ARG A 600 13.22 16.94 3.61
C ARG A 600 12.98 15.47 3.95
N GLN A 601 12.59 15.18 5.19
CA GLN A 601 12.39 13.82 5.73
C GLN A 601 11.02 13.70 6.40
N VAL A 602 9.98 14.18 5.71
CA VAL A 602 8.58 14.08 6.16
C VAL A 602 8.06 12.65 6.02
N VAL A 603 8.49 11.94 4.97
CA VAL A 603 8.33 10.50 4.76
C VAL A 603 9.72 9.91 4.51
N THR A 604 9.85 8.59 4.54
CA THR A 604 11.11 7.91 4.20
C THR A 604 10.90 6.91 3.08
N GLN A 605 11.95 6.64 2.32
CA GLN A 605 11.89 5.63 1.27
C GLN A 605 11.54 4.24 1.84
N ALA A 606 12.07 3.89 3.02
CA ALA A 606 11.78 2.63 3.70
C ALA A 606 10.28 2.48 4.03
N ALA A 607 9.61 3.56 4.45
CA ALA A 607 8.18 3.55 4.71
C ALA A 607 7.36 3.20 3.46
N CYS A 608 7.71 3.79 2.30
CA CYS A 608 7.06 3.46 1.04
C CYS A 608 7.35 2.01 0.61
N GLY A 609 8.59 1.57 0.81
CA GLY A 609 9.06 0.23 0.44
C GLY A 609 8.44 -0.92 1.22
N ALA A 610 7.89 -0.66 2.41
CA ALA A 610 7.17 -1.65 3.20
C ALA A 610 5.99 -2.25 2.42
N CYS A 611 5.26 -1.41 1.67
CA CYS A 611 4.10 -1.84 0.87
C CYS A 611 4.38 -1.88 -0.64
N HIS A 612 5.16 -0.93 -1.18
CA HIS A 612 5.52 -0.86 -2.61
C HIS A 612 6.80 -1.63 -2.94
N GLY A 613 7.19 -2.59 -2.10
CA GLY A 613 8.34 -3.46 -2.26
C GLY A 613 9.72 -2.77 -2.40
N MET A 614 10.73 -3.54 -2.01
CA MET A 614 12.13 -3.20 -2.18
C MET A 614 12.92 -4.47 -2.46
N THR A 615 14.04 -4.32 -3.14
CA THR A 615 15.00 -5.40 -3.23
C THR A 615 15.73 -5.57 -1.89
N ALA A 616 16.47 -6.67 -1.73
CA ALA A 616 17.30 -6.90 -0.55
C ALA A 616 18.39 -5.83 -0.34
N SER A 617 18.81 -5.12 -1.39
CA SER A 617 19.77 -4.00 -1.30
C SER A 617 19.12 -2.67 -0.91
N GLY A 618 17.79 -2.65 -0.70
CA GLY A 618 17.02 -1.44 -0.41
C GLY A 618 16.63 -0.63 -1.64
N PHE A 619 16.81 -1.18 -2.85
CA PHE A 619 16.44 -0.52 -4.09
C PHE A 619 14.90 -0.48 -4.22
N PRO A 620 14.30 0.69 -4.49
CA PRO A 620 12.84 0.79 -4.56
C PRO A 620 12.26 0.14 -5.81
N HIS A 621 11.17 -0.57 -5.59
CA HIS A 621 10.34 -1.05 -6.68
C HIS A 621 9.21 -0.08 -7.05
N LEU A 622 8.76 0.80 -6.14
CA LEU A 622 7.87 1.90 -6.50
C LEU A 622 8.44 2.64 -7.71
N ALA A 623 7.66 2.74 -8.80
CA ALA A 623 8.19 3.24 -10.06
C ALA A 623 7.10 3.96 -10.87
N LEU A 624 7.05 5.27 -10.70
CA LEU A 624 6.09 6.14 -11.36
C LEU A 624 6.73 6.86 -12.56
N HIS A 625 5.87 7.43 -13.41
CA HIS A 625 6.28 8.19 -14.60
C HIS A 625 7.14 7.38 -15.59
N GLY A 626 6.67 6.16 -15.93
CA GLY A 626 7.35 5.30 -16.91
C GLY A 626 8.65 4.67 -16.39
N GLY A 627 8.69 4.36 -15.09
CA GLY A 627 9.81 3.64 -14.48
C GLY A 627 10.95 4.51 -13.94
N GLN A 628 10.83 5.85 -14.03
CA GLN A 628 11.96 6.76 -13.76
C GLN A 628 11.97 7.36 -12.35
N ARG A 629 10.84 7.39 -11.65
CA ARG A 629 10.71 8.08 -10.37
C ARG A 629 10.36 7.08 -9.29
N LYS A 630 11.35 6.80 -8.44
CA LYS A 630 11.30 5.71 -7.47
C LYS A 630 11.44 6.14 -6.01
N ASN A 631 12.02 7.31 -5.80
CA ASN A 631 12.32 7.83 -4.48
C ASN A 631 11.17 8.70 -3.94
N GLY A 632 10.39 8.17 -3.01
CA GLY A 632 9.27 8.83 -2.35
C GLY A 632 9.65 10.15 -1.67
N GLU A 633 10.90 10.31 -1.23
CA GLU A 633 11.37 11.55 -0.60
C GLU A 633 11.46 12.72 -1.59
N THR A 634 11.58 12.42 -2.89
CA THR A 634 11.85 13.40 -3.93
C THR A 634 10.61 13.85 -4.70
N CYS A 635 9.47 13.17 -4.55
CA CYS A 635 8.23 13.47 -5.28
C CYS A 635 7.79 14.94 -5.12
N SER A 636 7.97 15.50 -3.91
CA SER A 636 7.66 16.90 -3.58
C SER A 636 8.46 17.93 -4.40
N THR A 637 9.52 17.53 -5.11
CA THR A 637 10.26 18.43 -6.00
C THR A 637 9.48 18.83 -7.25
N CYS A 638 8.49 18.03 -7.67
CA CYS A 638 7.57 18.34 -8.78
C CYS A 638 6.13 18.50 -8.31
N HIS A 639 5.71 17.66 -7.36
CA HIS A 639 4.39 17.68 -6.74
C HIS A 639 4.33 18.78 -5.67
N THR A 640 4.55 20.02 -6.09
CA THR A 640 4.55 21.22 -5.25
C THR A 640 3.14 21.71 -4.96
N GLN A 641 3.00 22.66 -4.04
CA GLN A 641 1.71 23.32 -3.81
C GLN A 641 1.15 23.88 -5.13
N ASN A 642 -0.15 23.70 -5.35
CA ASN A 642 -0.89 24.14 -6.53
C ASN A 642 -0.45 23.51 -7.87
N ALA A 643 0.39 22.48 -7.86
CA ALA A 643 0.66 21.70 -9.06
C ALA A 643 -0.62 20.98 -9.51
N PHE A 644 -0.87 20.96 -10.81
CA PHE A 644 -1.95 20.19 -11.44
C PHE A 644 -1.42 18.93 -12.10
N ASP A 645 -2.31 17.95 -12.26
CA ASP A 645 -2.12 16.87 -13.21
C ASP A 645 -2.08 17.41 -14.65
N ARG A 646 -2.15 16.54 -15.65
CA ARG A 646 -1.98 16.96 -17.04
C ARG A 646 -3.22 17.70 -17.55
N VAL A 647 -2.97 18.87 -18.15
CA VAL A 647 -4.01 19.76 -18.68
C VAL A 647 -4.14 19.67 -20.20
N MET A 648 -5.16 20.32 -20.77
CA MET A 648 -5.32 20.49 -22.22
C MET A 648 -4.01 20.89 -22.93
N GLY A 649 -3.74 20.27 -24.08
CA GLY A 649 -2.50 20.45 -24.85
C GLY A 649 -1.32 19.58 -24.39
N SER A 650 -1.47 18.83 -23.30
CA SER A 650 -0.46 17.87 -22.86
C SER A 650 -0.21 16.77 -23.89
N THR A 651 1.06 16.48 -24.19
CA THR A 651 1.47 15.45 -25.15
C THR A 651 1.82 14.11 -24.48
N GLY A 652 1.31 13.01 -25.04
CA GLY A 652 1.44 11.64 -24.55
C GLY A 652 2.34 10.79 -25.43
N VAL A 653 1.91 9.54 -25.67
CA VAL A 653 2.63 8.59 -26.52
C VAL A 653 2.65 9.02 -28.00
N ALA A 654 3.61 8.51 -28.76
CA ALA A 654 3.60 8.65 -30.21
C ALA A 654 2.38 7.95 -30.82
N CYS A 655 1.83 8.50 -31.89
CA CYS A 655 0.66 7.96 -32.59
C CYS A 655 0.77 8.16 -34.09
N SER A 656 0.12 7.28 -34.84
CA SER A 656 -0.13 7.44 -36.27
C SER A 656 -1.60 7.77 -36.55
N THR A 657 -2.50 7.30 -35.70
CA THR A 657 -3.96 7.49 -35.80
C THR A 657 -4.55 7.80 -34.43
N ASN A 658 -5.79 8.31 -34.43
CA ASN A 658 -6.51 8.61 -33.19
C ASN A 658 -6.75 7.36 -32.31
N SER A 659 -6.91 6.18 -32.90
CA SER A 659 -7.09 4.93 -32.15
C SER A 659 -5.85 4.49 -31.38
N ASP A 660 -4.68 5.06 -31.66
CA ASP A 660 -3.46 4.80 -30.89
C ASP A 660 -3.46 5.55 -29.54
N CYS A 661 -4.37 6.52 -29.37
CA CYS A 661 -4.49 7.35 -28.17
C CYS A 661 -5.56 6.80 -27.23
N ALA A 662 -5.17 6.49 -25.99
CA ALA A 662 -6.04 5.86 -25.01
C ALA A 662 -7.30 6.70 -24.72
N GLY A 663 -7.17 8.03 -24.72
CA GLY A 663 -8.28 8.94 -24.46
C GLY A 663 -9.20 9.24 -25.65
N PHE A 664 -8.91 8.70 -26.84
CA PHE A 664 -9.70 9.01 -28.02
C PHE A 664 -11.13 8.46 -27.95
N ALA A 665 -11.30 7.21 -27.48
CA ALA A 665 -12.62 6.63 -27.29
C ALA A 665 -13.45 7.40 -26.25
N GLY A 666 -12.78 7.99 -25.25
CA GLY A 666 -13.39 8.88 -24.25
C GLY A 666 -13.62 10.32 -24.74
N GLY A 667 -13.20 10.66 -25.96
CA GLY A 667 -13.41 11.98 -26.57
C GLY A 667 -12.50 13.11 -26.04
N TRP A 668 -11.46 12.79 -25.27
CA TRP A 668 -10.62 13.79 -24.59
C TRP A 668 -9.15 13.83 -25.08
N GLU A 669 -8.76 12.91 -25.95
CA GLU A 669 -7.42 12.86 -26.56
C GLU A 669 -7.50 12.66 -28.08
N ALA A 670 -6.55 13.23 -28.83
CA ALA A 670 -6.44 13.00 -30.27
C ALA A 670 -4.98 12.93 -30.74
N CYS A 671 -4.73 12.22 -31.84
CA CYS A 671 -3.43 12.18 -32.47
C CYS A 671 -3.19 13.48 -33.26
N SER A 672 -2.27 14.32 -32.78
CA SER A 672 -1.93 15.60 -33.39
C SER A 672 -0.42 15.70 -33.58
N GLY A 673 0.05 15.89 -34.81
CA GLY A 673 1.49 15.97 -35.10
C GLY A 673 2.27 14.70 -34.70
N SER A 674 1.65 13.53 -34.88
CA SER A 674 2.19 12.20 -34.52
C SER A 674 2.42 11.98 -33.01
N VAL A 675 1.76 12.76 -32.16
CA VAL A 675 1.73 12.55 -30.71
C VAL A 675 0.30 12.70 -30.17
N CYS A 676 -0.08 11.81 -29.26
CA CYS A 676 -1.37 11.90 -28.59
C CYS A 676 -1.41 13.17 -27.76
N THR A 677 -2.44 13.99 -27.95
CA THR A 677 -2.55 15.32 -27.34
C THR A 677 -3.91 15.44 -26.68
N VAL A 678 -3.93 15.88 -25.43
CA VAL A 678 -5.16 16.15 -24.67
C VAL A 678 -5.92 17.29 -25.35
N THR A 679 -7.11 17.01 -25.87
CA THR A 679 -7.98 18.00 -26.54
C THR A 679 -9.02 18.57 -25.59
N VAL A 680 -9.43 17.79 -24.60
CA VAL A 680 -10.31 18.18 -23.50
C VAL A 680 -9.69 17.59 -22.23
N ASP A 681 -9.59 18.38 -21.17
CA ASP A 681 -9.09 17.89 -19.90
C ASP A 681 -10.20 17.13 -19.16
N PRO A 682 -10.07 15.79 -18.95
CA PRO A 682 -11.08 15.01 -18.23
C PRO A 682 -11.02 15.21 -16.72
N THR A 683 -9.93 15.79 -16.19
CA THR A 683 -9.67 16.01 -14.76
C THR A 683 -9.30 17.48 -14.48
N PRO A 684 -10.11 18.46 -14.93
CA PRO A 684 -9.71 19.86 -14.97
C PRO A 684 -9.45 20.44 -13.57
N GLY A 685 -8.22 20.91 -13.36
CA GLY A 685 -7.82 21.60 -12.12
C GLY A 685 -7.55 20.68 -10.94
N VAL A 686 -7.39 19.36 -11.19
CA VAL A 686 -7.05 18.40 -10.14
C VAL A 686 -5.64 18.66 -9.61
N VAL A 687 -5.55 18.89 -8.30
CA VAL A 687 -4.29 19.15 -7.60
C VAL A 687 -3.51 17.86 -7.36
N VAL A 688 -2.22 17.90 -7.70
CA VAL A 688 -1.26 16.80 -7.48
C VAL A 688 -0.14 17.21 -6.53
N ASP A 689 -0.39 18.16 -5.65
CA ASP A 689 0.48 18.44 -4.51
C ASP A 689 0.78 17.15 -3.71
N TYR A 690 2.03 16.90 -3.35
CA TYR A 690 2.48 15.60 -2.85
C TYR A 690 1.72 15.13 -1.60
N GLN A 691 1.48 16.01 -0.63
CA GLN A 691 0.75 15.63 0.58
C GLN A 691 -0.73 15.34 0.30
N GLN A 692 -1.36 16.08 -0.62
CA GLN A 692 -2.74 15.83 -1.02
C GLN A 692 -2.86 14.57 -1.87
N LEU A 693 -1.97 14.41 -2.86
CA LEU A 693 -1.92 13.27 -3.76
C LEU A 693 -1.78 11.96 -2.97
N VAL A 694 -0.79 11.86 -2.08
CA VAL A 694 -0.54 10.63 -1.33
C VAL A 694 -1.69 10.32 -0.37
N HIS A 695 -2.20 11.29 0.40
CA HIS A 695 -3.33 11.03 1.28
C HIS A 695 -4.60 10.66 0.50
N ASN A 696 -4.91 11.38 -0.58
CA ASN A 696 -6.10 11.10 -1.38
C ASN A 696 -6.07 9.69 -1.96
N ILE A 697 -4.96 9.25 -2.55
CA ILE A 697 -4.84 7.91 -3.15
C ILE A 697 -5.05 6.82 -2.10
N HIS A 698 -4.47 6.96 -0.91
CA HIS A 698 -4.55 5.93 0.13
C HIS A 698 -5.84 6.00 0.96
N PHE A 699 -6.60 7.09 0.87
CA PHE A 699 -7.89 7.27 1.56
C PHE A 699 -9.10 7.22 0.61
N ALA A 700 -8.88 7.00 -0.69
CA ALA A 700 -9.82 7.31 -1.76
C ALA A 700 -11.25 6.80 -1.55
N ARG A 701 -11.40 5.53 -1.17
CA ARG A 701 -12.69 4.87 -0.97
C ARG A 701 -13.54 5.48 0.16
N LEU A 702 -12.89 6.11 1.14
CA LEU A 702 -13.53 6.62 2.37
C LEU A 702 -13.87 8.11 2.30
N ARG A 703 -13.75 8.70 1.12
CA ARG A 703 -14.00 10.13 0.91
C ARG A 703 -15.50 10.43 0.85
N ASP A 704 -15.93 11.37 1.69
CA ASP A 704 -17.29 11.92 1.67
C ASP A 704 -17.54 12.76 0.40
N GLY A 705 -16.46 13.22 -0.25
CA GLY A 705 -16.51 13.80 -1.59
C GLY A 705 -16.99 15.25 -1.64
N TYR A 706 -16.83 16.03 -0.57
CA TYR A 706 -17.28 17.42 -0.59
C TYR A 706 -16.60 18.23 -1.72
N ALA A 707 -17.45 18.81 -2.58
CA ALA A 707 -17.06 19.38 -3.85
C ALA A 707 -16.53 20.83 -3.76
N GLU A 708 -16.65 21.52 -2.63
CA GLU A 708 -16.27 22.93 -2.52
C GLU A 708 -14.99 23.11 -1.68
N ARG A 709 -13.85 23.33 -2.34
CA ARG A 709 -12.56 23.62 -1.67
C ARG A 709 -11.97 25.00 -2.00
N ASN A 710 -12.64 25.73 -2.89
CA ASN A 710 -12.14 26.95 -3.51
C ASN A 710 -11.82 28.08 -2.52
N ASN A 711 -12.45 28.10 -1.34
CA ASN A 711 -12.29 29.17 -0.36
C ASN A 711 -10.99 29.06 0.47
N LEU A 712 -10.33 27.90 0.46
CA LEU A 712 -9.08 27.68 1.20
C LEU A 712 -7.81 27.94 0.36
N GLY A 713 -7.95 28.56 -0.82
CA GLY A 713 -6.86 28.66 -1.80
C GLY A 713 -6.50 27.31 -2.44
N LEU A 714 -7.40 26.33 -2.34
CA LEU A 714 -7.29 25.02 -2.95
C LEU A 714 -8.27 24.96 -4.15
N PRO A 715 -7.79 24.84 -5.40
CA PRO A 715 -8.64 24.79 -6.60
C PRO A 715 -9.61 23.59 -6.60
N PRO A 716 -10.62 23.57 -7.51
CA PRO A 716 -11.81 22.75 -7.33
C PRO A 716 -11.54 21.26 -7.18
N SER A 717 -12.42 20.66 -6.39
CA SER A 717 -12.41 19.30 -5.89
C SER A 717 -12.43 18.22 -6.98
N ILE A 718 -11.83 17.10 -6.63
CA ILE A 718 -12.19 15.79 -7.16
C ILE A 718 -13.62 15.47 -6.65
N PRO A 719 -14.60 15.20 -7.54
CA PRO A 719 -15.96 14.85 -7.11
C PRO A 719 -16.01 13.58 -6.23
N PRO A 720 -17.06 13.38 -5.41
CA PRO A 720 -17.21 12.17 -4.60
C PRO A 720 -17.04 10.92 -5.43
N LYS A 721 -16.26 9.95 -4.92
CA LYS A 721 -16.05 8.66 -5.58
C LYS A 721 -15.52 8.78 -7.01
N THR A 722 -14.75 9.82 -7.34
CA THR A 722 -14.15 9.99 -8.68
C THR A 722 -12.67 10.38 -8.67
N LEU A 723 -11.84 9.68 -7.87
CA LEU A 723 -10.40 9.98 -7.76
C LEU A 723 -9.62 9.56 -9.01
N ASN A 724 -9.72 10.38 -10.05
CA ASN A 724 -8.99 10.21 -11.30
C ASN A 724 -7.88 11.25 -11.43
N TYR A 725 -6.75 10.83 -12.01
CA TYR A 725 -5.63 11.71 -12.37
C TYR A 725 -5.20 11.45 -13.81
N LEU A 726 -4.97 12.51 -14.58
CA LEU A 726 -4.31 12.37 -15.87
C LEU A 726 -2.79 12.37 -15.68
N GLY A 727 -2.20 11.17 -15.72
CA GLY A 727 -0.81 10.89 -15.41
C GLY A 727 0.15 10.93 -16.60
N PHE A 728 1.34 10.35 -16.41
CA PHE A 728 2.39 10.27 -17.42
C PHE A 728 1.88 9.65 -18.73
N ASN A 729 2.34 10.17 -19.87
CA ASN A 729 1.89 9.76 -21.20
C ASN A 729 0.37 9.87 -21.45
N ASN A 730 -0.32 10.72 -20.68
CA ASN A 730 -1.77 10.90 -20.74
C ASN A 730 -2.53 9.63 -20.32
N SER A 731 -1.94 8.82 -19.44
CA SER A 731 -2.66 7.70 -18.81
C SER A 731 -3.66 8.25 -17.81
N LEU A 732 -4.96 8.02 -18.03
CA LEU A 732 -5.98 8.27 -17.03
C LEU A 732 -5.87 7.18 -15.94
N LEU A 733 -5.56 7.59 -14.73
CA LEU A 733 -5.37 6.70 -13.57
C LEU A 733 -6.59 6.85 -12.66
N ASP A 734 -7.22 5.72 -12.34
CA ASP A 734 -8.36 5.64 -11.44
C ASP A 734 -7.90 5.06 -10.10
N PHE A 735 -8.23 5.75 -9.01
CA PHE A 735 -7.95 5.33 -7.64
C PHE A 735 -9.20 5.26 -6.77
N GLU A 736 -10.40 5.35 -7.36
CA GLU A 736 -11.68 5.46 -6.65
C GLU A 736 -11.88 4.36 -5.59
N GLU A 737 -11.49 3.13 -5.89
CA GLU A 737 -11.75 1.97 -5.04
C GLU A 737 -10.50 1.37 -4.37
N ILE A 738 -9.35 2.07 -4.39
CA ILE A 738 -8.12 1.55 -3.76
C ILE A 738 -8.29 1.34 -2.26
N LEU A 739 -7.91 0.14 -1.81
CA LEU A 739 -7.83 -0.24 -0.41
C LEU A 739 -6.37 -0.16 0.08
N ALA A 740 -6.13 0.63 1.12
CA ALA A 740 -4.86 0.59 1.83
C ALA A 740 -4.78 -0.70 2.68
N PRO A 741 -3.65 -1.44 2.66
CA PRO A 741 -3.49 -2.66 3.45
C PRO A 741 -3.26 -2.39 4.95
N VAL A 742 -3.22 -1.12 5.36
CA VAL A 742 -2.99 -0.64 6.73
C VAL A 742 -4.09 0.32 7.18
N ASP A 743 -4.18 0.55 8.50
CA ASP A 743 -5.03 1.62 9.02
C ASP A 743 -4.40 2.97 8.68
N VAL A 744 -5.05 3.76 7.83
CA VAL A 744 -4.60 5.08 7.37
C VAL A 744 -4.50 6.12 8.50
N ARG A 745 -5.12 5.87 9.66
CA ARG A 745 -4.92 6.70 10.86
C ARG A 745 -3.58 6.46 11.52
N ALA A 746 -2.93 5.32 11.30
CA ALA A 746 -1.58 5.07 11.79
C ALA A 746 -0.56 5.86 10.95
N CYS A 747 -0.47 7.17 11.23
CA CYS A 747 0.37 8.12 10.50
C CYS A 747 1.82 7.62 10.38
N THR A 748 2.31 6.88 11.37
CA THR A 748 3.66 6.32 11.44
C THR A 748 3.94 5.24 10.39
N ASN A 749 2.93 4.69 9.71
CA ASN A 749 3.14 3.79 8.58
C ASN A 749 3.90 4.48 7.44
N CYS A 750 3.55 5.74 7.15
CA CYS A 750 4.19 6.56 6.11
C CYS A 750 5.21 7.54 6.69
N HIS A 751 4.93 8.10 7.87
CA HIS A 751 5.79 9.04 8.58
C HIS A 751 6.74 8.31 9.54
N GLN A 752 7.54 7.39 9.00
CA GLN A 752 8.52 6.65 9.80
C GLN A 752 9.72 7.53 10.17
N SER A 753 10.32 7.19 11.31
CA SER A 753 11.56 7.81 11.80
C SER A 753 12.77 7.23 11.06
N THR A 754 13.72 8.08 10.69
CA THR A 754 14.99 7.60 10.10
C THR A 754 15.90 6.94 11.12
N ASN A 755 15.72 7.23 12.41
CA ASN A 755 16.58 6.74 13.50
C ASN A 755 18.07 7.07 13.31
N ALA A 756 18.39 8.05 12.46
CA ALA A 756 19.73 8.57 12.28
C ALA A 756 20.23 9.21 13.59
N ALA A 757 21.53 9.13 13.84
CA ALA A 757 22.13 9.82 14.98
C ALA A 757 22.03 11.34 14.78
N CYS A 758 21.66 12.06 15.83
CA CYS A 758 21.51 13.51 15.79
C CYS A 758 22.09 14.18 17.03
N SER A 759 22.43 15.46 16.87
CA SER A 759 22.95 16.34 17.91
C SER A 759 22.70 17.80 17.54
N SER A 760 23.10 18.74 18.41
CA SER A 760 23.05 20.17 18.09
C SER A 760 23.92 20.56 16.88
N THR A 761 24.99 19.81 16.61
CA THR A 761 25.91 20.03 15.46
C THR A 761 25.56 19.19 14.23
N SER A 762 24.64 18.23 14.37
CA SER A 762 24.13 17.38 13.29
C SER A 762 22.61 17.24 13.48
N PRO A 763 21.84 18.29 13.16
CA PRO A 763 20.40 18.27 13.33
C PRO A 763 19.74 17.32 12.33
N CYS A 764 18.51 16.89 12.64
CA CYS A 764 17.69 16.10 11.74
C CYS A 764 17.23 16.90 10.52
N GLY A 765 16.84 16.20 9.45
CA GLY A 765 16.16 16.81 8.32
C GLY A 765 14.78 17.36 8.68
N TYR A 766 14.24 18.21 7.80
CA TYR A 766 12.91 18.80 7.98
C TYR A 766 11.83 17.72 8.10
N GLY A 767 10.99 17.81 9.12
CA GLY A 767 9.97 16.80 9.44
C GLY A 767 10.38 15.83 10.57
N GLN A 768 11.63 15.88 11.01
CA GLN A 768 12.10 15.10 12.15
C GLN A 768 12.66 15.99 13.27
N THR A 769 12.60 15.47 14.49
CA THR A 769 13.19 16.10 15.69
C THR A 769 14.21 15.17 16.32
N CYS A 770 15.21 15.75 16.99
CA CYS A 770 16.21 14.96 17.70
C CYS A 770 15.65 14.54 19.07
N SER A 771 15.43 13.24 19.25
CA SER A 771 14.98 12.69 20.54
C SER A 771 16.06 12.81 21.62
N ALA A 772 15.65 12.65 22.88
CA ALA A 772 16.57 12.59 24.02
C ALA A 772 17.63 11.48 23.89
N ALA A 773 17.34 10.42 23.13
CA ALA A 773 18.28 9.34 22.82
C ALA A 773 19.29 9.69 21.71
N GLY A 774 19.29 10.93 21.19
CA GLY A 774 20.14 11.35 20.09
C GLY A 774 19.76 10.69 18.76
N LYS A 775 18.46 10.42 18.56
CA LYS A 775 17.92 9.78 17.35
C LYS A 775 16.86 10.65 16.68
N CYS A 776 16.92 10.74 15.35
CA CYS A 776 15.91 11.45 14.56
C CYS A 776 14.58 10.70 14.56
N VAL A 777 13.54 11.37 15.08
CA VAL A 777 12.17 10.87 15.19
C VAL A 777 11.26 11.73 14.32
N ASN A 778 10.40 11.09 13.54
CA ASN A 778 9.47 11.79 12.66
C ASN A 778 8.27 12.34 13.43
N THR A 779 8.12 13.66 13.33
CA THR A 779 7.06 14.42 13.99
C THR A 779 6.28 15.28 12.99
N ALA A 780 6.55 15.13 11.68
CA ALA A 780 5.92 15.95 10.65
C ALA A 780 4.39 15.82 10.66
N TRP A 781 3.90 14.61 10.87
CA TRP A 781 2.47 14.28 10.95
C TRP A 781 1.76 14.91 12.16
N GLN A 782 2.50 15.35 13.18
CA GLN A 782 1.92 16.02 14.35
C GLN A 782 1.68 17.52 14.12
N THR A 783 2.07 18.06 12.96
CA THR A 783 1.85 19.47 12.61
C THR A 783 0.54 19.62 11.83
N PRO A 784 -0.57 20.01 12.48
CA PRO A 784 -1.85 20.14 11.80
C PRO A 784 -1.84 21.32 10.83
N THR A 785 -2.22 21.07 9.57
CA THR A 785 -2.48 22.13 8.59
C THR A 785 -3.80 21.86 7.88
N ALA A 786 -4.55 22.91 7.50
CA ALA A 786 -5.81 22.73 6.78
C ALA A 786 -5.56 21.89 5.52
N ARG A 787 -4.51 22.24 4.76
CA ARG A 787 -4.09 21.57 3.52
C ARG A 787 -3.82 20.07 3.67
N ALA A 788 -3.36 19.59 4.83
CA ALA A 788 -3.13 18.17 5.08
C ALA A 788 -4.35 17.48 5.70
N CYS A 789 -5.11 18.15 6.57
CA CYS A 789 -6.20 17.50 7.31
C CYS A 789 -7.41 17.25 6.41
N ILE A 790 -7.76 18.22 5.55
CA ILE A 790 -8.97 18.11 4.73
C ILE A 790 -8.84 17.10 3.58
N THR A 791 -7.68 16.48 3.37
CA THR A 791 -7.51 15.42 2.36
C THR A 791 -8.27 14.16 2.74
N CYS A 792 -8.29 13.86 4.03
CA CYS A 792 -9.04 12.73 4.60
C CYS A 792 -10.31 13.21 5.31
N HIS A 793 -10.25 14.34 6.02
CA HIS A 793 -11.44 14.96 6.61
C HIS A 793 -12.15 15.83 5.57
N ASP A 794 -12.81 15.20 4.61
CA ASP A 794 -13.35 15.85 3.43
C ASP A 794 -14.87 16.12 3.47
N SER A 795 -15.46 16.20 4.66
CA SER A 795 -16.84 16.65 4.81
C SER A 795 -16.97 18.18 4.73
N ALA A 796 -18.19 18.66 4.41
CA ALA A 796 -18.49 20.10 4.40
C ALA A 796 -18.22 20.77 5.76
N ALA A 797 -18.53 20.08 6.86
CA ALA A 797 -18.30 20.56 8.21
C ALA A 797 -16.80 20.67 8.54
N ALA A 798 -16.01 19.68 8.12
CA ALA A 798 -14.56 19.71 8.30
C ALA A 798 -13.91 20.84 7.48
N ALA A 799 -14.36 21.05 6.24
CA ALA A 799 -13.89 22.15 5.40
C ALA A 799 -14.21 23.53 6.02
N ASN A 800 -15.43 23.72 6.52
CA ASN A 800 -15.83 24.96 7.20
C ASN A 800 -15.01 25.19 8.48
N HIS A 801 -14.81 24.13 9.28
CA HIS A 801 -13.97 24.21 10.48
C HIS A 801 -12.53 24.62 10.15
N ALA A 802 -11.95 24.07 9.08
CA ALA A 802 -10.62 24.45 8.62
C ALA A 802 -10.57 25.91 8.15
N GLU A 803 -11.58 26.37 7.41
CA GLU A 803 -11.70 27.77 6.96
C GLU A 803 -11.80 28.75 8.12
N GLN A 804 -12.62 28.46 9.14
CA GLN A 804 -12.74 29.31 10.33
C GLN A 804 -11.44 29.43 11.13
N ASN A 805 -10.54 28.44 11.00
CA ASN A 805 -9.23 28.41 11.65
C ASN A 805 -8.09 28.82 10.71
N THR A 806 -8.41 29.34 9.52
CA THR A 806 -7.43 29.83 8.54
C THR A 806 -7.72 31.27 8.18
N PHE A 807 -6.81 32.17 8.57
CA PHE A 807 -6.87 33.58 8.19
C PHE A 807 -6.09 33.82 6.89
N PHE A 808 -6.75 34.41 5.90
CA PHE A 808 -6.16 34.78 4.62
C PHE A 808 -5.86 36.28 4.59
N PRO A 809 -4.62 36.72 4.90
CA PRO A 809 -4.28 38.14 4.84
C PRO A 809 -4.36 38.65 3.39
N PRO A 810 -4.75 39.93 3.16
CA PRO A 810 -4.78 40.53 1.82
C PRO A 810 -3.44 40.48 1.07
N SER A 811 -2.34 40.40 1.81
CA SER A 811 -0.99 40.21 1.29
C SER A 811 -0.21 39.31 2.25
N GLY A 812 0.01 38.05 1.87
CA GLY A 812 0.79 37.09 2.66
C GLY A 812 0.25 35.66 2.55
N PRO A 813 0.99 34.68 3.08
CA PRO A 813 0.50 33.30 3.16
C PRO A 813 -0.66 33.18 4.16
N PRO A 814 -1.53 32.17 4.02
CA PRO A 814 -2.54 31.84 5.02
C PRO A 814 -1.90 31.61 6.40
N VAL A 815 -2.60 32.02 7.46
CA VAL A 815 -2.19 31.84 8.86
C VAL A 815 -3.20 30.94 9.55
N GLU A 816 -2.74 29.81 10.07
CA GLU A 816 -3.60 28.79 10.67
C GLU A 816 -3.48 28.75 12.20
N SER A 817 -4.60 28.55 12.89
CA SER A 817 -4.67 28.37 14.36
C SER A 817 -4.82 26.92 14.80
N CYS A 818 -4.71 25.96 13.87
CA CYS A 818 -4.95 24.54 14.13
C CYS A 818 -4.09 23.97 15.28
N VAL A 819 -2.85 24.43 15.40
CA VAL A 819 -1.88 23.98 16.42
C VAL A 819 -2.35 24.26 17.86
N VAL A 820 -3.25 25.21 18.07
CA VAL A 820 -3.79 25.55 19.40
C VAL A 820 -4.59 24.39 19.99
N CYS A 821 -5.31 23.66 19.14
CA CYS A 821 -6.17 22.54 19.55
C CYS A 821 -5.55 21.19 19.23
N HIS A 822 -4.79 21.09 18.12
CA HIS A 822 -4.29 19.83 17.58
C HIS A 822 -2.77 19.65 17.66
N GLY A 823 -2.03 20.66 18.14
CA GLY A 823 -0.59 20.54 18.37
C GLY A 823 -0.25 19.59 19.53
N THR A 824 1.01 19.16 19.61
CA THR A 824 1.49 18.31 20.71
C THR A 824 1.23 18.96 22.07
N GLY A 825 0.55 18.24 22.97
CA GLY A 825 0.18 18.73 24.31
C GLY A 825 -1.04 19.65 24.35
N ALA A 826 -1.73 19.87 23.22
CA ALA A 826 -3.02 20.54 23.17
C ALA A 826 -4.16 19.63 23.66
N ILE A 827 -5.41 20.12 23.58
CA ILE A 827 -6.60 19.38 24.05
C ILE A 827 -7.00 18.18 23.17
N LEU A 828 -6.64 18.20 21.89
CA LEU A 828 -6.97 17.16 20.89
C LEU A 828 -5.76 16.91 19.98
N PRO A 829 -4.60 16.54 20.54
CA PRO A 829 -3.36 16.44 19.77
C PRO A 829 -3.49 15.35 18.71
N VAL A 830 -2.92 15.57 17.51
CA VAL A 830 -3.02 14.61 16.39
C VAL A 830 -2.62 13.19 16.81
N ALA A 831 -1.56 13.07 17.63
CA ALA A 831 -1.04 11.79 18.14
C ALA A 831 -2.01 11.00 19.02
N GLU A 832 -2.94 11.67 19.69
CA GLU A 832 -3.92 11.03 20.56
C GLU A 832 -5.17 10.65 19.78
N VAL A 833 -5.70 11.57 18.96
CA VAL A 833 -6.93 11.33 18.19
C VAL A 833 -6.75 10.34 17.03
N HIS A 834 -5.51 10.05 16.63
CA HIS A 834 -5.15 9.01 15.66
C HIS A 834 -4.51 7.77 16.31
N ASN A 835 -4.54 7.64 17.64
CA ASN A 835 -3.99 6.50 18.33
C ASN A 835 -4.83 5.22 18.10
N ILE A 836 -4.23 4.18 17.54
CA ILE A 836 -4.89 2.89 17.25
C ILE A 836 -4.52 1.75 18.22
N THR A 837 -3.79 2.05 19.31
CA THR A 837 -3.12 1.07 20.15
C THR A 837 -4.08 0.28 21.05
N SER A 838 -4.89 0.94 21.87
CA SER A 838 -5.97 0.32 22.66
C SER A 838 -6.84 1.38 23.37
N PRO A 839 -8.17 1.20 23.41
CA PRO A 839 -8.90 0.17 22.69
C PRO A 839 -8.90 0.44 21.18
N TYR A 840 -8.59 -0.59 20.39
CA TYR A 840 -8.72 -0.49 18.95
C TYR A 840 -10.21 -0.50 18.62
N VAL A 841 -10.75 0.69 18.38
CA VAL A 841 -12.01 0.85 17.69
C VAL A 841 -11.67 0.84 16.20
N PRO A 842 -12.09 -0.18 15.43
CA PRO A 842 -12.03 -0.10 13.97
C PRO A 842 -12.74 1.19 13.60
N PRO A 843 -12.14 2.05 12.78
CA PRO A 843 -12.67 3.39 12.58
C PRO A 843 -14.06 3.38 11.94
N TYR A 844 -14.36 2.30 11.20
CA TYR A 844 -15.54 2.14 10.35
C TYR A 844 -15.90 0.64 10.26
N PRO A 845 -17.11 0.30 9.77
CA PRO A 845 -17.46 -1.08 9.43
C PRO A 845 -16.43 -1.67 8.47
N ARG A 846 -15.96 -2.91 8.73
CA ARG A 846 -15.05 -3.64 7.82
C ARG A 846 -15.77 -4.20 6.58
N GLU A 847 -16.89 -3.58 6.21
CA GLU A 847 -17.79 -4.04 5.16
C GLU A 847 -17.57 -3.25 3.87
N LYS A 848 -18.12 -3.79 2.76
CA LYS A 848 -18.47 -2.94 1.64
C LYS A 848 -19.58 -1.99 2.11
N GLU A 849 -19.26 -0.73 2.33
CA GLU A 849 -20.16 0.32 1.84
C GLU A 849 -20.15 0.29 0.30
#